data_AF-A0A9P1BE82-F1
#
_entry.id   AF-A0A9P1BE82-F1
#
_cell.length_a   1.000
_cell.length_b   1.000
_cell.length_c   1.000
_cell.angle_alpha   90.00
_cell.angle_beta   90.00
_cell.angle_gamma   90.00
#
_symmetry.space_group_name_H-M   'P 1'
#
loop_
_entity.id
_entity.type
_entity.pdbx_description
1 polymer ?
#
loop_
_entity_poly.entity_id
_entity_poly.type
_entity_poly.pdbx_seq_one_letter_code
_entity_poly.pdbx_strand_id
1 'polypeptide(L)'
;MAHGFGLVGCGMIAHFHAKAIADIRGAKLIGCYDTFPSAADKLASTFDCQAYHKLDEMLANPKIDVVVIGTPSGAHMDPAVAAAKAGKHVIVEKPLEITLKRCDKIIEACKKAKVRLATIFPSRFHASSVELRRAVDEKRFGALTMGDAYVKWFRPQSYYDSGAWRGTWELDGGGALMNQAIHSVDLLTWLMGPVTEISAHFGMLAHERIEVEDTAVASLRFANGALGVIEASTAAYPGYLKRIELHGSEGSAALEEEDIVRWDFAKKGRRDAAVKRKMSQTISGGGGASDPSAIGHHGHAELFKDTLAAIDAGKDPSVDGKEGRRSVEIILGIYKAAETGRSVKLPLTSDPVLKSRKETVGKLTKKSTSLVRVQVLGQYAAYVAVRLFISLLQALPIEMCQTLTRGMAWFCSDAVGIRRKVVMGNLQQAFPERTEAERKAIARGMWEHLLLFIVELAHAPRKIHDTNWRDYVNLVEPQPLLRALLADRPVMIVSGHFGNFELAGYIIGLLGFPTHTVARKLDNPYIDRFLNRFRGVTGQYMIPKKGGYDDILEVLRSKGTMTFLADQHAGEKGCWVDFFGREASTHKAIALLALQHDSPVAVGYAVRRDRPLQYSLQLEGITEPAQQGGVKELTTWYTKRIEDAVRRTPDQYWWLHRRWKERRRKRRTTAVTKQVDDCPQGSCIERVVGDRIVALFNVDGTFHALDGVCPHQGGPLGQGELSGTIVTCPWHGWQFDVRDGQHQFSPTIQQPSFATRVVGNTVQEKGFGLVAVCYGQASIVIHYRPFRNSDPPALVQIWQSRAVERGLTQPVTAEVLEELVFSKPYFENRGLILAWDDETPVGFVHAGFGPSDDQQRISYMLGVTCALMVRDDYRRLGIGRELITRSEHYLRERGAKVLYGGAIRPLNPFYLGLYGGSELPGVLDSDQAAQQIYRACGYREIDRTCIFQRDLAGFRAPIDRYQMQIRRRMTVKVTEDPPTKTWWEACTFGGFDRTRFELIDKTTQQSLASVIFWRIEPLGTSWGVQAAGLVDLEVHEEHRKQGMATFLVSEALKQLGQSGFHRVEVQTMQANTAAINLYQKLGFRDVEGGAVFRKEE
;
A
#
# COMPACT_ATOMS: atom_id res chain seq x y z
N MET A 1 -3.95 14.04 48.79
CA MET A 1 -2.63 13.62 49.33
C MET A 1 -1.73 13.21 48.15
N ALA A 2 -0.49 12.76 48.35
CA ALA A 2 0.25 12.14 47.23
C ALA A 2 -0.15 10.66 47.13
N HIS A 3 -0.70 10.22 45.99
CA HIS A 3 -1.16 8.84 45.78
C HIS A 3 -0.18 8.05 44.92
N GLY A 4 0.26 6.90 45.40
CA GLY A 4 1.08 5.97 44.64
C GLY A 4 0.25 4.98 43.82
N PHE A 5 0.65 4.76 42.58
CA PHE A 5 -0.01 3.86 41.64
C PHE A 5 0.83 2.61 41.38
N GLY A 6 0.15 1.47 41.24
CA GLY A 6 0.68 0.22 40.70
C GLY A 6 -0.05 -0.15 39.40
N LEU A 7 0.67 -0.68 38.40
CA LEU A 7 0.08 -1.18 37.15
C LEU A 7 0.17 -2.71 37.07
N VAL A 8 -0.93 -3.39 36.76
CA VAL A 8 -0.97 -4.85 36.52
C VAL A 8 -1.31 -5.09 35.05
N GLY A 9 -0.42 -5.76 34.33
CA GLY A 9 -0.51 -5.98 32.88
C GLY A 9 0.22 -4.88 32.12
N CYS A 10 1.45 -5.15 31.70
CA CYS A 10 2.39 -4.19 31.12
C CYS A 10 2.34 -4.20 29.57
N GLY A 11 1.13 -4.23 29.02
CA GLY A 11 0.87 -4.19 27.59
C GLY A 11 0.92 -2.77 27.00
N MET A 12 0.37 -2.61 25.80
CA MET A 12 0.31 -1.32 25.10
C MET A 12 -0.44 -0.26 25.92
N ILE A 13 -1.60 -0.60 26.50
CA ILE A 13 -2.43 0.35 27.27
C ILE A 13 -1.74 0.86 28.55
N ALA A 14 -0.88 0.04 29.17
CA ALA A 14 -0.14 0.41 30.38
C ALA A 14 0.77 1.64 30.17
N HIS A 15 1.27 1.86 28.96
CA HIS A 15 2.06 3.04 28.62
C HIS A 15 1.20 4.31 28.65
N PHE A 16 -0.06 4.22 28.20
CA PHE A 16 -1.00 5.34 28.27
C PHE A 16 -1.41 5.63 29.71
N HIS A 17 -1.64 4.60 30.53
CA HIS A 17 -1.92 4.78 31.96
C HIS A 17 -0.73 5.39 32.70
N ALA A 18 0.50 4.95 32.43
CA ALA A 18 1.70 5.52 33.05
C ALA A 18 1.86 7.01 32.72
N LYS A 19 1.62 7.41 31.46
CA LYS A 19 1.58 8.82 31.04
C LYS A 19 0.46 9.58 31.74
N ALA A 20 -0.75 9.03 31.78
CA ALA A 20 -1.89 9.64 32.46
C ALA A 20 -1.64 9.85 33.96
N ILE A 21 -0.96 8.92 34.63
CA ILE A 21 -0.54 9.07 36.04
C ILE A 21 0.46 10.21 36.19
N ALA A 22 1.44 10.32 35.28
CA ALA A 22 2.46 11.37 35.31
C ALA A 22 1.89 12.79 35.16
N ASP A 23 0.77 12.94 34.43
CA ASP A 23 0.08 14.23 34.24
C ASP A 23 -0.70 14.70 35.48
N ILE A 24 -0.86 13.85 36.50
CA ILE A 24 -1.67 14.15 37.67
C ILE A 24 -0.77 14.66 38.79
N ARG A 25 -0.95 15.93 39.14
CA ARG A 25 -0.27 16.53 40.30
C ARG A 25 -0.62 15.76 41.57
N GLY A 26 0.40 15.22 42.23
CA GLY A 26 0.22 14.42 43.43
C GLY A 26 -0.06 12.93 43.16
N ALA A 27 0.11 12.44 41.93
CA ALA A 27 0.17 11.01 41.65
C ALA A 27 1.60 10.59 41.29
N LYS A 28 1.98 9.35 41.61
CA LYS A 28 3.26 8.78 41.18
C LYS A 28 3.11 7.31 40.83
N LEU A 29 3.66 6.88 39.69
CA LEU A 29 3.80 5.46 39.39
C LEU A 29 4.93 4.86 40.25
N ILE A 30 4.58 3.95 41.16
CA ILE A 30 5.53 3.35 42.11
C ILE A 30 6.04 2.01 41.59
N GLY A 31 5.20 1.23 40.93
CA GLY A 31 5.63 -0.03 40.36
C GLY A 31 4.66 -0.65 39.36
N CYS A 32 5.13 -1.70 38.70
CA CYS A 32 4.36 -2.44 37.73
C CYS A 32 4.61 -3.94 37.84
N TYR A 33 3.63 -4.74 37.44
CA TYR A 33 3.66 -6.19 37.46
C TYR A 33 3.08 -6.76 36.16
N ASP A 34 3.73 -7.78 35.63
CA ASP A 34 3.22 -8.61 34.54
C ASP A 34 3.60 -10.07 34.77
N THR A 35 2.74 -10.98 34.32
CA THR A 35 3.03 -12.43 34.23
C THR A 35 4.28 -12.74 33.40
N PHE A 36 4.65 -11.85 32.47
CA PHE A 36 5.90 -11.87 31.72
C PHE A 36 6.88 -10.85 32.32
N PRO A 37 7.87 -11.29 33.13
CA PRO A 37 8.86 -10.43 33.77
C PRO A 37 9.45 -9.34 32.86
N SER A 38 9.84 -9.72 31.64
CA SER A 38 10.43 -8.80 30.67
C SER A 38 9.52 -7.63 30.27
N ALA A 39 8.19 -7.80 30.31
CA ALA A 39 7.25 -6.72 30.02
C ALA A 39 7.20 -5.71 31.18
N ALA A 40 7.22 -6.19 32.43
CA ALA A 40 7.33 -5.34 33.61
C ALA A 40 8.67 -4.59 33.63
N ASP A 41 9.79 -5.27 33.38
CA ASP A 41 11.12 -4.66 33.33
C ASP A 41 11.19 -3.53 32.30
N LYS A 42 10.62 -3.76 31.12
CA LYS A 42 10.59 -2.76 30.04
C LYS A 42 9.78 -1.54 30.45
N LEU A 43 8.57 -1.72 30.99
CA LEU A 43 7.72 -0.61 31.42
C LEU A 43 8.38 0.17 32.57
N ALA A 44 8.92 -0.54 33.56
CA ALA A 44 9.64 0.01 34.70
C ALA A 44 10.82 0.90 34.27
N SER A 45 11.64 0.42 33.33
CA SER A 45 12.76 1.19 32.77
C SER A 45 12.32 2.45 32.02
N THR A 46 11.12 2.43 31.40
CA THR A 46 10.61 3.54 30.60
C THR A 46 10.05 4.66 31.48
N PHE A 47 9.43 4.33 32.61
CA PHE A 47 8.69 5.27 33.46
C PHE A 47 9.28 5.45 34.87
N ASP A 48 10.50 4.97 35.09
CA ASP A 48 11.23 5.07 36.37
C ASP A 48 10.39 4.59 37.57
N CYS A 49 9.91 3.35 37.50
CA CYS A 49 9.18 2.70 38.58
C CYS A 49 9.74 1.30 38.87
N GLN A 50 9.32 0.68 39.97
CA GLN A 50 9.82 -0.64 40.35
C GLN A 50 9.09 -1.76 39.59
N ALA A 51 9.85 -2.62 38.90
CA ALA A 51 9.32 -3.86 38.36
C ALA A 51 9.11 -4.89 39.49
N TYR A 52 7.94 -5.53 39.48
CA TYR A 52 7.60 -6.66 40.34
C TYR A 52 7.36 -7.90 39.49
N HIS A 53 7.85 -9.05 39.97
CA HIS A 53 7.70 -10.34 39.30
C HIS A 53 6.69 -11.26 39.99
N LYS A 54 6.16 -10.85 41.14
CA LYS A 54 5.03 -11.47 41.81
C LYS A 54 4.03 -10.40 42.20
N LEU A 55 2.75 -10.66 41.94
CA LEU A 55 1.67 -9.72 42.24
C LEU A 55 1.59 -9.41 43.73
N ASP A 56 1.70 -10.42 44.59
CA ASP A 56 1.62 -10.27 46.04
C ASP A 56 2.71 -9.34 46.60
N GLU A 57 3.91 -9.38 46.02
CA GLU A 57 5.02 -8.49 46.41
C GLU A 57 4.71 -7.03 46.05
N MET A 58 4.09 -6.79 44.88
CA MET A 58 3.64 -5.45 44.50
C MET A 58 2.52 -4.96 45.42
N LEU A 59 1.52 -5.81 45.68
CA LEU A 59 0.37 -5.47 46.52
C LEU A 59 0.76 -5.24 47.98
N ALA A 60 1.83 -5.87 48.47
CA ALA A 60 2.37 -5.64 49.81
C ALA A 60 3.09 -4.29 49.95
N ASN A 61 3.43 -3.59 48.87
CA ASN A 61 4.12 -2.30 48.95
C ASN A 61 3.21 -1.23 49.58
N PRO A 62 3.59 -0.63 50.73
CA PRO A 62 2.77 0.39 51.39
C PRO A 62 2.74 1.72 50.63
N LYS A 63 3.64 1.94 49.67
CA LYS A 63 3.66 3.15 48.83
C LYS A 63 2.65 3.11 47.69
N ILE A 64 2.03 1.96 47.41
CA ILE A 64 0.99 1.84 46.37
C ILE A 64 -0.38 1.95 47.05
N ASP A 65 -1.18 2.94 46.66
CA ASP A 65 -2.53 3.18 47.16
C ASP A 65 -3.59 2.70 46.16
N VAL A 66 -3.31 2.87 44.87
CA VAL A 66 -4.22 2.56 43.75
C VAL A 66 -3.56 1.57 42.81
N VAL A 67 -4.30 0.54 42.37
CA VAL A 67 -3.83 -0.45 41.39
C VAL A 67 -4.70 -0.36 40.14
N VAL A 68 -4.07 -0.13 38.99
CA VAL A 68 -4.72 -0.14 37.68
C VAL A 68 -4.52 -1.50 37.01
N ILE A 69 -5.60 -2.14 36.60
CA ILE A 69 -5.63 -3.46 35.97
C ILE A 69 -5.81 -3.28 34.46
N GLY A 70 -4.77 -3.59 33.68
CA GLY A 70 -4.74 -3.55 32.21
C GLY A 70 -4.34 -4.91 31.60
N THR A 71 -4.86 -6.00 32.17
CA THR A 71 -4.67 -7.37 31.67
C THR A 71 -5.65 -7.65 30.53
N PRO A 72 -5.61 -8.82 29.84
CA PRO A 72 -6.68 -9.18 28.89
C PRO A 72 -8.06 -9.18 29.56
N SER A 73 -9.12 -8.80 28.83
CA SER A 73 -10.46 -8.53 29.38
C SER A 73 -11.02 -9.63 30.30
N GLY A 74 -10.87 -10.89 29.90
CA GLY A 74 -11.32 -12.07 30.65
C GLY A 74 -10.48 -12.40 31.90
N ALA A 75 -9.41 -11.65 32.15
CA ALA A 75 -8.45 -11.87 33.24
C ALA A 75 -8.45 -10.72 34.27
N HIS A 76 -9.38 -9.77 34.19
CA HIS A 76 -9.45 -8.62 35.10
C HIS A 76 -9.77 -8.99 36.55
N MET A 77 -10.69 -9.94 36.76
CA MET A 77 -11.22 -10.26 38.10
C MET A 77 -10.15 -10.69 39.10
N ASP A 78 -9.24 -11.58 38.72
CA ASP A 78 -8.28 -12.17 39.66
C ASP A 78 -7.34 -11.13 40.28
N PRO A 79 -6.63 -10.29 39.49
CA PRO A 79 -5.79 -9.25 40.07
C PRO A 79 -6.60 -8.11 40.70
N ALA A 80 -7.80 -7.78 40.21
CA ALA A 80 -8.68 -6.78 40.83
C ALA A 80 -9.12 -7.20 42.24
N VAL A 81 -9.56 -8.46 42.41
CA VAL A 81 -9.94 -9.03 43.70
C VAL A 81 -8.74 -9.14 44.64
N ALA A 82 -7.56 -9.50 44.13
CA ALA A 82 -6.33 -9.53 44.92
C ALA A 82 -5.96 -8.14 45.44
N ALA A 83 -5.99 -7.11 44.57
CA ALA A 83 -5.71 -5.73 44.95
C ALA A 83 -6.69 -5.21 46.01
N ALA A 84 -8.00 -5.47 45.83
CA ALA A 84 -9.00 -5.10 46.82
C ALA A 84 -8.76 -5.78 48.19
N LYS A 85 -8.44 -7.08 48.21
CA LYS A 85 -8.12 -7.81 49.45
C LYS A 85 -6.88 -7.27 50.15
N ALA A 86 -5.92 -6.75 49.40
CA ALA A 86 -4.73 -6.06 49.93
C ALA A 86 -5.02 -4.63 50.39
N GLY A 87 -6.28 -4.19 50.37
CA GLY A 87 -6.70 -2.85 50.82
C GLY A 87 -6.37 -1.74 49.82
N LYS A 88 -6.06 -2.08 48.56
CA LYS A 88 -5.72 -1.10 47.52
C LYS A 88 -6.99 -0.67 46.78
N HIS A 89 -7.08 0.61 46.41
CA HIS A 89 -8.11 1.09 45.48
C HIS A 89 -7.87 0.48 44.09
N VAL A 90 -8.94 0.23 43.34
CA VAL A 90 -8.87 -0.55 42.10
C VAL A 90 -9.42 0.27 40.95
N ILE A 91 -8.66 0.36 39.86
CA ILE A 91 -9.13 0.87 38.57
C ILE A 91 -8.98 -0.25 37.56
N VAL A 92 -10.03 -0.58 36.82
CA VAL A 92 -10.03 -1.71 35.88
C VAL A 92 -10.27 -1.21 34.46
N GLU A 93 -9.44 -1.65 33.51
CA GLU A 93 -9.69 -1.44 32.09
C GLU A 93 -11.07 -1.95 31.66
N LYS A 94 -11.56 -1.48 30.52
CA LYS A 94 -12.82 -1.98 29.95
C LYS A 94 -12.62 -3.31 29.22
N PRO A 95 -13.67 -4.15 29.15
CA PRO A 95 -14.83 -4.17 30.05
C PRO A 95 -14.40 -4.41 31.50
N LEU A 96 -15.23 -4.02 32.49
CA LEU A 96 -14.95 -4.34 33.90
C LEU A 96 -14.58 -5.82 34.06
N GLU A 97 -15.34 -6.69 33.39
CA GLU A 97 -15.06 -8.11 33.16
C GLU A 97 -16.06 -8.67 32.12
N ILE A 98 -15.87 -9.88 31.60
CA ILE A 98 -16.65 -10.40 30.44
C ILE A 98 -17.97 -11.12 30.81
N THR A 99 -18.29 -11.24 32.10
CA THR A 99 -19.54 -11.84 32.61
C THR A 99 -20.04 -11.09 33.84
N LEU A 100 -21.36 -11.09 34.05
CA LEU A 100 -22.00 -10.44 35.20
C LEU A 100 -21.50 -11.02 36.52
N LYS A 101 -21.45 -12.35 36.64
CA LYS A 101 -20.99 -13.00 37.87
C LYS A 101 -19.57 -12.62 38.25
N ARG A 102 -18.68 -12.42 37.28
CA ARG A 102 -17.30 -12.01 37.56
C ARG A 102 -17.19 -10.50 37.84
N CYS A 103 -17.97 -9.65 37.15
CA CYS A 103 -18.14 -8.24 37.53
C CYS A 103 -18.59 -8.11 38.99
N ASP A 104 -19.63 -8.88 39.37
CA ASP A 104 -20.21 -8.87 40.72
C ASP A 104 -19.17 -9.24 41.78
N LYS A 105 -18.31 -10.22 41.51
CA LYS A 105 -17.19 -10.59 42.42
C LYS A 105 -16.19 -9.45 42.63
N ILE A 106 -15.85 -8.69 41.60
CA ILE A 106 -14.95 -7.53 41.73
C ILE A 106 -15.60 -6.47 42.62
N ILE A 107 -16.87 -6.15 42.34
CA ILE A 107 -17.66 -5.16 43.10
C ILE A 107 -17.77 -5.58 44.57
N GLU A 108 -18.13 -6.84 44.84
CA GLU A 108 -18.24 -7.37 46.20
C GLU A 108 -16.91 -7.36 46.95
N ALA A 109 -15.80 -7.71 46.30
CA ALA A 109 -14.48 -7.67 46.90
C ALA A 109 -14.09 -6.24 47.30
N CYS A 110 -14.29 -5.27 46.42
CA CYS A 110 -14.01 -3.86 46.71
C CYS A 110 -14.89 -3.31 47.83
N LYS A 111 -16.19 -3.62 47.81
CA LYS A 111 -17.14 -3.26 48.86
C LYS A 111 -16.76 -3.85 50.22
N LYS A 112 -16.39 -5.13 50.26
CA LYS A 112 -15.97 -5.81 51.50
C LYS A 112 -14.68 -5.21 52.07
N ALA A 113 -13.73 -4.86 51.21
CA ALA A 113 -12.49 -4.20 51.60
C ALA A 113 -12.64 -2.69 51.86
N LYS A 114 -13.82 -2.11 51.61
CA LYS A 114 -14.12 -0.68 51.73
C LYS A 114 -13.23 0.21 50.84
N VAL A 115 -12.73 -0.33 49.74
CA VAL A 115 -11.92 0.39 48.75
C VAL A 115 -12.79 0.88 47.58
N ARG A 116 -12.36 1.94 46.89
CA ARG A 116 -13.03 2.45 45.69
C ARG A 116 -12.66 1.64 44.46
N LEU A 117 -13.64 1.48 43.57
CA LEU A 117 -13.54 0.76 42.31
C LEU A 117 -13.98 1.70 41.19
N ALA A 118 -13.12 1.91 40.19
CA ALA A 118 -13.47 2.62 38.96
C ALA A 118 -13.28 1.71 37.74
N THR A 119 -14.10 1.92 36.71
CA THR A 119 -13.95 1.25 35.40
C THR A 119 -13.53 2.28 34.35
N ILE A 120 -12.60 1.93 33.47
CA ILE A 120 -12.07 2.86 32.47
C ILE A 120 -13.05 3.09 31.31
N PHE A 121 -13.80 4.19 31.38
CA PHE A 121 -14.59 4.75 30.27
C PHE A 121 -14.25 6.22 30.06
N PRO A 122 -13.11 6.53 29.41
CA PRO A 122 -12.62 7.90 29.28
C PRO A 122 -13.60 8.78 28.51
N SER A 123 -14.39 8.23 27.58
CA SER A 123 -15.36 8.95 26.76
C SER A 123 -16.38 9.81 27.53
N ARG A 124 -16.67 9.51 28.81
CA ARG A 124 -17.54 10.35 29.64
C ARG A 124 -16.89 11.67 30.09
N PHE A 125 -15.56 11.74 30.10
CA PHE A 125 -14.78 12.87 30.59
C PHE A 125 -14.38 13.86 29.48
N HIS A 126 -14.74 13.58 28.23
CA HIS A 126 -14.50 14.51 27.14
C HIS A 126 -15.42 15.71 27.31
N ALA A 127 -14.90 16.91 27.04
CA ALA A 127 -15.63 18.15 27.25
C ALA A 127 -16.98 18.13 26.50
N SER A 128 -17.02 17.57 25.30
CA SER A 128 -18.22 17.40 24.49
C SER A 128 -19.25 16.49 25.15
N SER A 129 -18.85 15.30 25.62
CA SER A 129 -19.72 14.39 26.37
C SER A 129 -20.30 15.03 27.63
N VAL A 130 -19.47 15.78 28.38
CA VAL A 130 -19.91 16.49 29.60
C VAL A 130 -20.94 17.57 29.25
N GLU A 131 -20.74 18.30 28.15
CA GLU A 131 -21.71 19.30 27.68
C GLU A 131 -23.05 18.66 27.25
N LEU A 132 -23.01 17.53 26.54
CA LEU A 132 -24.21 16.76 26.18
C LEU A 132 -24.95 16.28 27.43
N ARG A 133 -24.23 15.68 28.38
CA ARG A 133 -24.80 15.23 29.64
C ARG A 133 -25.50 16.38 30.38
N ARG A 134 -24.86 17.54 30.45
CA ARG A 134 -25.46 18.72 31.08
C ARG A 134 -26.75 19.14 30.38
N ALA A 135 -26.82 19.11 29.05
CA ALA A 135 -28.05 19.43 28.32
C ALA A 135 -29.17 18.41 28.57
N VAL A 136 -28.83 17.12 28.77
CA VAL A 136 -29.78 16.10 29.23
C VAL A 136 -30.28 16.41 30.64
N ASP A 137 -29.38 16.69 31.59
CA ASP A 137 -29.74 16.97 32.99
C ASP A 137 -30.57 18.27 33.14
N GLU A 138 -30.28 19.28 32.32
CA GLU A 138 -31.04 20.53 32.20
C GLU A 138 -32.39 20.34 31.46
N LYS A 139 -32.73 19.11 31.05
CA LYS A 139 -33.95 18.74 30.30
C LYS A 139 -34.14 19.54 29.01
N ARG A 140 -33.05 19.95 28.35
CA ARG A 140 -33.11 20.79 27.15
C ARG A 140 -33.71 20.09 25.94
N PHE A 141 -33.57 18.77 25.88
CA PHE A 141 -34.16 17.94 24.82
C PHE A 141 -35.69 17.79 24.95
N GLY A 142 -36.30 18.24 26.05
CA GLY A 142 -37.69 17.91 26.37
C GLY A 142 -37.81 16.41 26.68
N ALA A 143 -38.80 15.73 26.08
CA ALA A 143 -38.89 14.29 26.15
C ALA A 143 -37.88 13.67 25.16
N LEU A 144 -36.95 12.84 25.65
CA LEU A 144 -36.07 12.06 24.78
C LEU A 144 -36.89 11.05 23.98
N THR A 145 -36.68 10.98 22.67
CA THR A 145 -37.44 10.14 21.74
C THR A 145 -36.57 9.08 21.07
N MET A 146 -35.33 9.43 20.70
CA MET A 146 -34.39 8.52 20.03
C MET A 146 -32.96 8.74 20.54
N GLY A 147 -32.20 7.66 20.69
CA GLY A 147 -30.77 7.73 20.98
C GLY A 147 -30.00 6.58 20.33
N ASP A 148 -28.99 6.93 19.53
CA ASP A 148 -28.30 5.97 18.67
C ASP A 148 -26.78 5.99 18.89
N ALA A 149 -26.16 4.82 18.72
CA ALA A 149 -24.72 4.64 18.72
C ALA A 149 -24.27 3.85 17.48
N TYR A 150 -23.39 4.43 16.70
CA TYR A 150 -22.82 3.83 15.49
C TYR A 150 -21.31 3.70 15.64
N VAL A 151 -20.79 2.47 15.55
CA VAL A 151 -19.35 2.16 15.61
C VAL A 151 -19.00 1.33 14.39
N LYS A 152 -18.63 1.99 13.31
CA LYS A 152 -18.36 1.38 11.99
C LYS A 152 -16.86 1.29 11.73
N TRP A 153 -16.14 0.64 12.63
CA TRP A 153 -14.68 0.53 12.53
C TRP A 153 -14.26 -0.57 11.55
N PHE A 154 -12.98 -0.52 11.17
CA PHE A 154 -12.34 -1.57 10.39
C PHE A 154 -11.10 -2.10 11.13
N ARG A 155 -10.99 -3.42 11.20
CA ARG A 155 -9.79 -4.11 11.63
C ARG A 155 -9.40 -5.10 10.54
N PRO A 156 -8.14 -5.15 10.09
CA PRO A 156 -7.71 -6.22 9.21
C PRO A 156 -7.66 -7.55 9.97
N GLN A 157 -7.69 -8.66 9.25
CA GLN A 157 -7.51 -9.99 9.85
C GLN A 157 -6.23 -10.12 10.69
N SER A 158 -5.16 -9.43 10.28
CA SER A 158 -3.89 -9.38 11.01
C SER A 158 -4.01 -8.78 12.42
N TYR A 159 -5.02 -7.94 12.69
CA TYR A 159 -5.29 -7.42 14.03
C TYR A 159 -5.68 -8.53 14.99
N TYR A 160 -6.60 -9.41 14.59
CA TYR A 160 -7.01 -10.56 15.40
C TYR A 160 -5.89 -11.60 15.51
N ASP A 161 -5.16 -11.83 14.42
CA ASP A 161 -4.02 -12.76 14.39
C ASP A 161 -2.80 -12.25 15.23
N SER A 162 -2.80 -10.99 15.67
CA SER A 162 -1.69 -10.37 16.43
C SER A 162 -1.58 -10.85 17.89
N GLY A 163 -2.65 -11.40 18.47
CA GLY A 163 -2.66 -11.81 19.86
C GLY A 163 -3.68 -12.91 20.12
N ALA A 164 -3.24 -14.01 20.76
CA ALA A 164 -4.04 -15.22 20.95
C ALA A 164 -5.33 -15.04 21.77
N TRP A 165 -5.49 -13.93 22.47
CA TRP A 165 -6.68 -13.61 23.25
C TRP A 165 -7.75 -12.87 22.44
N ARG A 166 -7.37 -12.20 21.34
CA ARG A 166 -8.27 -11.35 20.54
C ARG A 166 -9.24 -12.22 19.75
N GLY A 167 -10.50 -11.78 19.67
CA GLY A 167 -11.52 -12.49 18.91
C GLY A 167 -11.98 -13.82 19.56
N THR A 168 -11.77 -14.00 20.86
CA THR A 168 -12.17 -15.21 21.60
C THR A 168 -13.28 -14.91 22.61
N TRP A 169 -14.18 -15.87 22.84
CA TRP A 169 -15.22 -15.68 23.87
C TRP A 169 -14.65 -15.72 25.29
N GLU A 170 -13.56 -16.46 25.51
CA GLU A 170 -12.98 -16.72 26.84
C GLU A 170 -12.16 -15.55 27.39
N LEU A 171 -11.36 -14.89 26.54
CA LEU A 171 -10.47 -13.82 26.98
C LEU A 171 -10.87 -12.44 26.45
N ASP A 172 -11.51 -12.35 25.29
CA ASP A 172 -12.02 -11.07 24.75
C ASP A 172 -13.45 -10.79 25.23
N GLY A 173 -14.23 -11.85 25.47
CA GLY A 173 -15.62 -11.79 25.93
C GLY A 173 -16.67 -11.56 24.83
N GLY A 174 -16.20 -11.12 23.66
CA GLY A 174 -16.97 -10.78 22.45
C GLY A 174 -16.09 -10.02 21.47
N GLY A 175 -16.62 -9.66 20.30
CA GLY A 175 -15.85 -9.02 19.23
C GLY A 175 -16.12 -7.53 19.13
N ALA A 176 -16.84 -7.13 18.08
CA ALA A 176 -17.11 -5.72 17.79
C ALA A 176 -17.80 -4.98 18.95
N LEU A 177 -18.72 -5.64 19.68
CA LEU A 177 -19.40 -5.00 20.80
C LEU A 177 -18.53 -4.93 22.06
N MET A 178 -18.08 -6.09 22.57
CA MET A 178 -17.42 -6.18 23.88
C MET A 178 -16.09 -5.42 23.96
N ASN A 179 -15.27 -5.50 22.90
CA ASN A 179 -13.95 -4.89 22.92
C ASN A 179 -13.97 -3.46 22.35
N GLN A 180 -14.62 -3.25 21.21
CA GLN A 180 -14.52 -1.98 20.47
C GLN A 180 -15.63 -1.01 20.85
N ALA A 181 -16.89 -1.39 20.65
CA ALA A 181 -18.03 -0.48 20.78
C ALA A 181 -18.50 -0.24 22.22
N ILE A 182 -17.94 -0.94 23.21
CA ILE A 182 -18.37 -0.83 24.61
C ILE A 182 -18.31 0.60 25.16
N HIS A 183 -17.36 1.43 24.70
CA HIS A 183 -17.32 2.86 25.05
C HIS A 183 -18.57 3.62 24.56
N SER A 184 -19.06 3.28 23.37
CA SER A 184 -20.27 3.88 22.80
C SER A 184 -21.53 3.35 23.45
N VAL A 185 -21.56 2.05 23.82
CA VAL A 185 -22.65 1.45 24.60
C VAL A 185 -22.78 2.15 25.96
N ASP A 186 -21.64 2.35 26.63
CA ASP A 186 -21.54 3.06 27.90
C ASP A 186 -22.04 4.51 27.77
N LEU A 187 -21.48 5.26 26.81
CA LEU A 187 -21.80 6.68 26.62
C LEU A 187 -23.27 6.89 26.26
N LEU A 188 -23.83 6.09 25.35
CA LEU A 188 -25.23 6.15 24.98
C LEU A 188 -26.14 5.92 26.19
N THR A 189 -25.86 4.89 26.97
CA THR A 189 -26.67 4.53 28.15
C THR A 189 -26.54 5.58 29.27
N TRP A 190 -25.37 6.18 29.43
CA TRP A 190 -25.16 7.27 30.39
C TRP A 190 -25.95 8.53 30.02
N LEU A 191 -26.13 8.81 28.72
CA LEU A 191 -26.87 9.97 28.24
C LEU A 191 -28.38 9.71 28.17
N MET A 192 -28.81 8.55 27.67
CA MET A 192 -30.24 8.22 27.45
C MET A 192 -30.93 7.61 28.67
N GLY A 193 -30.17 7.06 29.61
CA GLY A 193 -30.68 6.34 30.77
C GLY A 193 -30.78 4.83 30.59
N PRO A 194 -31.41 4.10 31.53
CA PRO A 194 -31.41 2.64 31.55
C PRO A 194 -32.14 2.03 30.36
N VAL A 195 -31.57 0.97 29.78
CA VAL A 195 -32.23 0.13 28.77
C VAL A 195 -33.11 -0.91 29.47
N THR A 196 -34.31 -1.16 28.94
CA THR A 196 -35.31 -2.09 29.48
C THR A 196 -35.60 -3.28 28.57
N GLU A 197 -35.38 -3.13 27.26
CA GLU A 197 -35.69 -4.15 26.27
C GLU A 197 -34.73 -4.06 25.07
N ILE A 198 -34.30 -5.21 24.54
CA ILE A 198 -33.31 -5.35 23.46
C ILE A 198 -33.77 -6.39 22.43
N SER A 199 -33.71 -6.07 21.14
CA SER A 199 -33.78 -7.04 20.04
C SER A 199 -32.58 -6.85 19.10
N ALA A 200 -31.95 -7.93 18.64
CA ALA A 200 -30.66 -7.81 17.95
C ALA A 200 -30.37 -8.92 16.93
N HIS A 201 -29.36 -8.66 16.09
CA HIS A 201 -28.68 -9.62 15.22
C HIS A 201 -27.17 -9.41 15.29
N PHE A 202 -26.39 -10.49 15.21
CA PHE A 202 -24.94 -10.39 15.03
C PHE A 202 -24.41 -11.52 14.13
N GLY A 203 -23.20 -11.34 13.61
CA GLY A 203 -22.49 -12.36 12.86
C GLY A 203 -20.99 -12.11 12.78
N MET A 204 -20.26 -13.15 12.35
CA MET A 204 -18.90 -13.05 11.83
C MET A 204 -19.04 -13.03 10.31
N LEU A 205 -19.04 -11.84 9.72
CA LEU A 205 -19.45 -11.60 8.33
C LEU A 205 -18.27 -11.44 7.37
N ALA A 206 -17.12 -10.93 7.85
CA ALA A 206 -15.96 -10.64 7.00
C ALA A 206 -14.65 -11.25 7.50
N HIS A 207 -14.51 -11.45 8.81
CA HIS A 207 -13.30 -12.04 9.39
C HIS A 207 -13.33 -13.57 9.33
N GLU A 208 -12.14 -14.14 9.34
CA GLU A 208 -11.92 -15.57 9.50
C GLU A 208 -11.18 -15.82 10.81
N ARG A 209 -11.19 -17.07 11.30
CA ARG A 209 -10.34 -17.49 12.44
C ARG A 209 -10.55 -16.70 13.76
N ILE A 210 -11.74 -16.14 13.96
CA ILE A 210 -12.22 -15.64 15.26
C ILE A 210 -13.46 -16.43 15.70
N GLU A 211 -13.81 -16.37 16.97
CA GLU A 211 -14.96 -17.08 17.54
C GLU A 211 -16.20 -16.18 17.68
N VAL A 212 -15.97 -14.87 17.73
CA VAL A 212 -16.91 -13.83 18.14
C VAL A 212 -17.48 -13.07 16.94
N GLU A 213 -18.44 -12.19 17.19
CA GLU A 213 -19.04 -11.34 16.16
C GLU A 213 -18.09 -10.24 15.68
N ASP A 214 -18.01 -10.03 14.37
CA ASP A 214 -17.35 -8.84 13.82
C ASP A 214 -18.35 -7.73 13.46
N THR A 215 -19.65 -8.04 13.47
CA THR A 215 -20.74 -7.12 13.15
C THR A 215 -21.98 -7.45 13.99
N ALA A 216 -22.59 -6.44 14.60
CA ALA A 216 -23.81 -6.54 15.38
C ALA A 216 -24.69 -5.30 15.21
N VAL A 217 -26.00 -5.52 15.23
CA VAL A 217 -27.03 -4.46 15.20
C VAL A 217 -28.09 -4.78 16.24
N ALA A 218 -28.44 -3.81 17.07
CA ALA A 218 -29.44 -3.96 18.12
C ALA A 218 -30.40 -2.76 18.16
N SER A 219 -31.67 -3.03 18.41
CA SER A 219 -32.70 -2.04 18.75
C SER A 219 -32.98 -2.09 20.25
N LEU A 220 -33.16 -0.92 20.85
CA LEU A 220 -33.29 -0.71 22.30
C LEU A 220 -34.61 0.00 22.64
N ARG A 221 -35.13 -0.30 23.83
CA ARG A 221 -36.11 0.54 24.53
C ARG A 221 -35.54 1.02 25.85
N PHE A 222 -35.53 2.33 26.06
CA PHE A 222 -35.10 2.95 27.30
C PHE A 222 -36.25 3.04 28.32
N ALA A 223 -35.92 3.14 29.61
CA ALA A 223 -36.89 3.23 30.70
C ALA A 223 -37.77 4.49 30.65
N ASN A 224 -37.28 5.55 30.01
CA ASN A 224 -38.02 6.78 29.75
C ASN A 224 -38.97 6.69 28.53
N GLY A 225 -39.04 5.53 27.87
CA GLY A 225 -39.88 5.28 26.70
C GLY A 225 -39.21 5.57 25.34
N ALA A 226 -38.02 6.19 25.34
CA ALA A 226 -37.26 6.43 24.12
C ALA A 226 -36.84 5.12 23.45
N LEU A 227 -36.62 5.18 22.13
CA LEU A 227 -36.06 4.09 21.34
C LEU A 227 -34.60 4.38 20.98
N GLY A 228 -33.90 3.39 20.46
CA GLY A 228 -32.53 3.58 20.02
C GLY A 228 -31.94 2.41 19.26
N VAL A 229 -30.81 2.65 18.61
CA VAL A 229 -30.03 1.65 17.87
C VAL A 229 -28.59 1.62 18.37
N ILE A 230 -28.03 0.41 18.49
CA ILE A 230 -26.58 0.19 18.54
C ILE A 230 -26.19 -0.56 17.26
N GLU A 231 -25.31 0.04 16.47
CA GLU A 231 -24.63 -0.61 15.34
C GLU A 231 -23.14 -0.69 15.66
N ALA A 232 -22.56 -1.89 15.61
CA ALA A 232 -21.14 -2.11 15.89
C ALA A 232 -20.54 -3.06 14.85
N SER A 233 -19.49 -2.63 14.17
CA SER A 233 -18.72 -3.46 13.24
C SER A 233 -17.23 -3.16 13.35
N THR A 234 -16.44 -4.21 13.15
CA THR A 234 -15.00 -4.16 12.85
C THR A 234 -14.70 -4.56 11.41
N ALA A 235 -15.75 -4.87 10.64
CA ALA A 235 -15.69 -5.32 9.26
C ALA A 235 -16.12 -4.21 8.27
N ALA A 236 -16.39 -2.99 8.76
CA ALA A 236 -16.88 -1.90 7.94
C ALA A 236 -15.72 -1.18 7.25
N TYR A 237 -15.21 -1.72 6.14
CA TYR A 237 -14.10 -1.14 5.37
C TYR A 237 -14.45 0.24 4.77
N PRO A 238 -13.58 1.28 4.86
CA PRO A 238 -12.24 1.30 5.46
C PRO A 238 -12.20 1.63 6.97
N GLY A 239 -13.37 1.80 7.60
CA GLY A 239 -13.55 2.28 8.95
C GLY A 239 -14.05 3.72 8.94
N TYR A 240 -14.97 4.05 9.85
CA TYR A 240 -15.57 5.38 9.98
C TYR A 240 -15.58 5.82 11.45
N LEU A 241 -15.62 7.13 11.66
CA LEU A 241 -15.72 7.74 12.97
C LEU A 241 -16.95 7.23 13.72
N LYS A 242 -16.80 6.92 15.01
CA LYS A 242 -17.94 6.52 15.86
C LYS A 242 -18.87 7.71 16.03
N ARG A 243 -20.17 7.47 16.17
CA ARG A 243 -21.18 8.52 16.29
C ARG A 243 -22.19 8.21 17.38
N ILE A 244 -22.54 9.20 18.19
CA ILE A 244 -23.62 9.12 19.20
C ILE A 244 -24.63 10.22 18.91
N GLU A 245 -25.90 9.88 18.79
CA GLU A 245 -26.97 10.85 18.51
C GLU A 245 -28.06 10.81 19.57
N LEU A 246 -28.57 11.98 19.93
CA LEU A 246 -29.68 12.14 20.87
C LEU A 246 -30.72 13.08 20.28
N HIS A 247 -31.98 12.64 20.33
CA HIS A 247 -33.13 13.38 19.85
C HIS A 247 -34.21 13.43 20.91
N GLY A 248 -34.84 14.58 21.04
CA GLY A 248 -36.03 14.77 21.86
C GLY A 248 -36.99 15.79 21.25
N SER A 249 -38.12 16.00 21.93
CA SER A 249 -39.19 16.87 21.46
C SER A 249 -38.81 18.36 21.33
N GLU A 250 -37.77 18.81 22.04
CA GLU A 250 -37.33 20.22 22.06
C GLU A 250 -35.85 20.41 21.63
N GLY A 251 -35.15 19.33 21.26
CA GLY A 251 -33.75 19.45 20.84
C GLY A 251 -33.14 18.19 20.24
N SER A 252 -31.99 18.35 19.60
CA SER A 252 -31.19 17.29 19.00
C SER A 252 -29.71 17.62 19.07
N ALA A 253 -28.89 16.63 19.37
CA ALA A 253 -27.44 16.75 19.40
C ALA A 253 -26.77 15.48 18.88
N ALA A 254 -25.57 15.62 18.33
CA ALA A 254 -24.80 14.49 17.84
C ALA A 254 -23.30 14.71 18.11
N LEU A 255 -22.63 13.63 18.50
CA LEU A 255 -21.19 13.52 18.64
C LEU A 255 -20.65 12.65 17.51
N GLU A 256 -19.55 13.06 16.88
CA GLU A 256 -18.74 12.24 15.98
C GLU A 256 -17.31 12.20 16.53
N GLU A 257 -16.83 11.02 16.88
CA GLU A 257 -15.73 10.78 17.83
C GLU A 257 -15.88 11.59 19.13
N GLU A 258 -15.16 12.72 19.23
CA GLU A 258 -15.12 13.60 20.38
C GLU A 258 -15.76 14.97 20.09
N ASP A 259 -16.17 15.22 18.85
CA ASP A 259 -16.65 16.51 18.39
C ASP A 259 -18.18 16.56 18.36
N ILE A 260 -18.74 17.67 18.86
CA ILE A 260 -20.16 17.95 18.71
C ILE A 260 -20.39 18.40 17.26
N VAL A 261 -21.11 17.59 16.48
CA VAL A 261 -21.43 17.90 15.08
C VAL A 261 -22.86 18.43 14.91
N ARG A 262 -23.71 18.28 15.92
CA ARG A 262 -25.07 18.85 15.95
C ARG A 262 -25.41 19.37 17.34
N TRP A 263 -26.01 20.56 17.41
CA TRP A 263 -26.42 21.21 18.66
C TRP A 263 -27.62 22.14 18.44
N ASP A 264 -28.80 21.56 18.32
CA ASP A 264 -30.02 22.27 17.96
C ASP A 264 -31.06 22.14 19.06
N PHE A 265 -31.49 23.27 19.60
CA PHE A 265 -32.47 23.34 20.69
C PHE A 265 -33.49 24.43 20.38
N ALA A 266 -34.78 24.11 20.59
CA ALA A 266 -35.88 25.05 20.38
C ALA A 266 -35.73 26.30 21.25
N LYS A 267 -35.25 26.13 22.48
CA LYS A 267 -34.92 27.21 23.41
C LYS A 267 -33.40 27.42 23.45
N LYS A 268 -32.96 28.60 23.01
CA LYS A 268 -31.54 29.00 23.05
C LYS A 268 -31.09 29.23 24.49
N GLY A 269 -29.99 28.59 24.88
CA GLY A 269 -29.32 28.75 26.16
C GLY A 269 -28.11 29.70 26.07
N ARG A 270 -27.73 30.30 27.19
CA ARG A 270 -26.59 31.26 27.26
C ARG A 270 -25.26 30.65 26.79
N ARG A 271 -25.08 29.34 26.93
CA ARG A 271 -23.85 28.62 26.54
C ARG A 271 -23.86 28.16 25.08
N ASP A 272 -24.98 28.24 24.36
CA ASP A 272 -25.09 27.70 23.00
C ASP A 272 -24.13 28.36 22.03
N ALA A 273 -23.95 29.68 22.11
CA ALA A 273 -23.00 30.39 21.27
C ALA A 273 -21.56 29.94 21.54
N ALA A 274 -21.21 29.63 22.80
CA ALA A 274 -19.89 29.14 23.15
C ALA A 274 -19.66 27.70 22.69
N VAL A 275 -20.66 26.83 22.81
CA VAL A 275 -20.63 25.45 22.29
C VAL A 275 -20.49 25.48 20.77
N LYS A 276 -21.35 26.22 20.06
CA LYS A 276 -21.29 26.37 18.60
C LYS A 276 -19.97 26.98 18.12
N ARG A 277 -19.39 27.92 18.86
CA ARG A 277 -18.05 28.45 18.55
C ARG A 277 -16.95 27.40 18.71
N LYS A 278 -16.99 26.58 19.77
CA LYS A 278 -16.06 25.45 19.92
C LYS A 278 -16.23 24.42 18.81
N MET A 279 -17.48 24.14 18.38
CA MET A 279 -17.76 23.28 17.22
C MET A 279 -17.10 23.84 15.95
N SER A 280 -17.16 25.16 15.71
CA SER A 280 -16.53 25.78 14.54
C SER A 280 -15.00 25.83 14.57
N GLN A 281 -14.37 25.48 15.68
CA GLN A 281 -12.92 25.56 15.90
C GLN A 281 -12.23 24.18 15.96
N THR A 282 -12.98 23.09 15.94
CA THR A 282 -12.44 21.73 16.17
C THR A 282 -12.69 20.87 14.93
N ILE A 283 -11.61 20.31 14.35
CA ILE A 283 -11.63 19.25 13.31
C ILE A 283 -10.51 18.22 13.61
N SER A 284 -10.01 18.17 14.86
CA SER A 284 -8.77 17.46 15.19
C SER A 284 -8.97 16.31 16.17
N GLY A 285 -8.70 15.10 15.69
CA GLY A 285 -8.41 13.93 16.53
C GLY A 285 -8.71 12.62 15.81
N GLY A 286 -7.67 11.94 15.33
CA GLY A 286 -7.79 10.62 14.71
C GLY A 286 -8.36 9.61 15.69
N GLY A 287 -9.69 9.45 15.68
CA GLY A 287 -10.36 8.36 16.38
C GLY A 287 -9.79 7.06 15.87
N GLY A 288 -9.44 6.13 16.77
CA GLY A 288 -8.80 4.85 16.46
C GLY A 288 -9.63 3.87 15.61
N ALA A 289 -10.43 4.39 14.68
CA ALA A 289 -11.28 3.72 13.72
C ALA A 289 -10.50 2.75 12.82
N SER A 290 -9.23 3.05 12.50
CA SER A 290 -8.30 2.18 11.75
C SER A 290 -7.04 1.78 12.55
N ASP A 291 -6.58 2.63 13.48
CA ASP A 291 -5.44 2.33 14.36
C ASP A 291 -5.81 2.47 15.85
N PRO A 292 -5.86 1.36 16.61
CA PRO A 292 -6.06 1.38 18.06
C PRO A 292 -5.03 2.18 18.85
N SER A 293 -3.85 2.48 18.27
CA SER A 293 -2.76 3.21 18.93
C SER A 293 -2.88 4.73 18.85
N ALA A 294 -3.84 5.25 18.08
CA ALA A 294 -4.07 6.69 17.88
C ALA A 294 -4.82 7.39 19.04
N ILE A 295 -5.13 6.68 20.14
CA ILE A 295 -5.92 7.19 21.28
C ILE A 295 -5.06 8.09 22.19
N GLY A 296 -5.58 9.25 22.61
CA GLY A 296 -4.94 10.14 23.58
C GLY A 296 -5.01 9.65 25.05
N HIS A 297 -4.07 10.07 25.90
CA HIS A 297 -4.03 9.70 27.33
C HIS A 297 -4.83 10.64 28.24
N HIS A 298 -5.27 11.81 27.76
CA HIS A 298 -5.92 12.83 28.59
C HIS A 298 -7.24 12.38 29.23
N GLY A 299 -8.09 11.64 28.50
CA GLY A 299 -9.33 11.10 29.07
C GLY A 299 -9.10 10.10 30.22
N HIS A 300 -7.98 9.37 30.17
CA HIS A 300 -7.57 8.49 31.27
C HIS A 300 -7.11 9.31 32.49
N ALA A 301 -6.37 10.40 32.27
CA ALA A 301 -5.92 11.28 33.34
C ALA A 301 -7.11 11.92 34.08
N GLU A 302 -8.13 12.39 33.37
CA GLU A 302 -9.34 12.95 34.00
C GLU A 302 -10.12 11.90 34.81
N LEU A 303 -10.25 10.67 34.30
CA LEU A 303 -10.87 9.58 35.04
C LEU A 303 -10.10 9.22 36.32
N PHE A 304 -8.76 9.20 36.25
CA PHE A 304 -7.93 8.97 37.42
C PHE A 304 -8.05 10.12 38.42
N LYS A 305 -8.12 11.37 37.98
CA LYS A 305 -8.38 12.54 38.86
C LYS A 305 -9.73 12.43 39.56
N ASP A 306 -10.80 12.07 38.85
CA ASP A 306 -12.12 11.81 39.44
C ASP A 306 -12.05 10.70 40.50
N THR A 307 -11.34 9.63 40.19
CA THR A 307 -11.16 8.51 41.12
C THR A 307 -10.40 8.92 42.38
N LEU A 308 -9.31 9.69 42.25
CA LEU A 308 -8.54 10.20 43.39
C LEU A 308 -9.36 11.18 44.23
N ALA A 309 -10.12 12.08 43.59
CA ALA A 309 -11.01 12.99 44.29
C ALA A 309 -12.10 12.23 45.08
N ALA A 310 -12.64 11.16 44.50
CA ALA A 310 -13.61 10.29 45.17
C ALA A 310 -13.00 9.54 46.37
N ILE A 311 -11.76 9.05 46.21
CA ILE A 311 -10.97 8.45 47.30
C ILE A 311 -10.80 9.45 48.45
N ASP A 312 -10.28 10.65 48.17
CA ASP A 312 -10.04 11.70 49.16
C ASP A 312 -11.34 12.16 49.85
N ALA A 313 -12.45 12.21 49.11
CA ALA A 313 -13.77 12.57 49.64
C ALA A 313 -14.52 11.43 50.33
N GLY A 314 -14.00 10.20 50.28
CA GLY A 314 -14.68 9.01 50.82
C GLY A 314 -15.97 8.64 50.07
N LYS A 315 -16.12 9.00 48.80
CA LYS A 315 -17.30 8.72 47.96
C LYS A 315 -16.95 7.75 46.82
N ASP A 316 -17.96 7.26 46.11
CA ASP A 316 -17.76 6.43 44.92
C ASP A 316 -17.38 7.31 43.71
N PRO A 317 -16.51 6.84 42.79
CA PRO A 317 -16.14 7.57 41.58
C PRO A 317 -17.31 7.65 40.59
N SER A 318 -17.22 8.58 39.63
CA SER A 318 -18.28 8.85 38.64
C SER A 318 -18.53 7.67 37.69
N VAL A 319 -17.52 6.80 37.51
CA VAL A 319 -17.61 5.55 36.73
C VAL A 319 -17.24 4.37 37.61
N ASP A 320 -18.11 4.07 38.57
CA ASP A 320 -17.92 2.97 39.52
C ASP A 320 -18.06 1.58 38.87
N GLY A 321 -17.93 0.52 39.68
CA GLY A 321 -18.12 -0.85 39.18
C GLY A 321 -19.54 -1.15 38.69
N LYS A 322 -20.58 -0.45 39.18
CA LYS A 322 -21.96 -0.67 38.71
C LYS A 322 -22.15 -0.10 37.31
N GLU A 323 -21.56 1.07 37.04
CA GLU A 323 -21.53 1.65 35.70
C GLU A 323 -20.79 0.72 34.73
N GLY A 324 -19.61 0.20 35.12
CA GLY A 324 -18.88 -0.75 34.29
C GLY A 324 -19.63 -2.06 34.02
N ARG A 325 -20.31 -2.60 35.04
CA ARG A 325 -21.18 -3.78 34.90
C ARG A 325 -22.37 -3.53 33.97
N ARG A 326 -22.97 -2.33 33.98
CA ARG A 326 -24.15 -2.00 33.17
C ARG A 326 -23.87 -2.16 31.67
N SER A 327 -22.73 -1.66 31.20
CA SER A 327 -22.34 -1.76 29.78
C SER A 327 -22.14 -3.23 29.35
N VAL A 328 -21.59 -4.06 30.23
CA VAL A 328 -21.46 -5.51 30.01
C VAL A 328 -22.83 -6.20 29.98
N GLU A 329 -23.76 -5.83 30.87
CA GLU A 329 -25.12 -6.38 30.90
C GLU A 329 -25.90 -6.11 29.61
N ILE A 330 -25.77 -4.91 29.05
CA ILE A 330 -26.40 -4.54 27.79
C ILE A 330 -25.83 -5.39 26.64
N ILE A 331 -24.51 -5.53 26.55
CA ILE A 331 -23.87 -6.33 25.49
C ILE A 331 -24.25 -7.81 25.62
N LEU A 332 -24.26 -8.36 26.82
CA LEU A 332 -24.73 -9.73 27.07
C LEU A 332 -26.23 -9.90 26.73
N GLY A 333 -27.03 -8.86 26.96
CA GLY A 333 -28.43 -8.80 26.53
C GLY A 333 -28.57 -8.82 25.00
N ILE A 334 -27.73 -8.07 24.29
CA ILE A 334 -27.66 -8.08 22.81
C ILE A 334 -27.30 -9.46 22.29
N TYR A 335 -26.26 -10.10 22.83
CA TYR A 335 -25.89 -11.47 22.42
C TYR A 335 -27.01 -12.47 22.67
N LYS A 336 -27.67 -12.40 23.84
CA LYS A 336 -28.82 -13.26 24.16
C LYS A 336 -29.99 -13.03 23.19
N ALA A 337 -30.31 -11.78 22.85
CA ALA A 337 -31.40 -11.45 21.95
C ALA A 337 -31.15 -11.99 20.53
N ALA A 338 -29.94 -11.80 20.02
CA ALA A 338 -29.54 -12.27 18.69
C ALA A 338 -29.57 -13.81 18.57
N GLU A 339 -29.08 -14.54 19.57
CA GLU A 339 -29.09 -16.00 19.50
C GLU A 339 -30.47 -16.62 19.69
N THR A 340 -31.31 -15.99 20.51
CA THR A 340 -32.67 -16.50 20.76
C THR A 340 -33.66 -16.07 19.68
N GLY A 341 -33.31 -15.06 18.87
CA GLY A 341 -34.22 -14.42 17.92
C GLY A 341 -35.41 -13.75 18.59
N ARG A 342 -35.30 -13.43 19.89
CA ARG A 342 -36.39 -12.88 20.71
C ARG A 342 -35.91 -11.63 21.44
N SER A 343 -36.86 -10.75 21.71
CA SER A 343 -36.63 -9.59 22.58
C SER A 343 -36.23 -10.03 24.00
N VAL A 344 -35.24 -9.36 24.58
CA VAL A 344 -34.69 -9.62 25.92
C VAL A 344 -34.94 -8.42 26.81
N LYS A 345 -35.51 -8.64 28.00
CA LYS A 345 -35.69 -7.61 29.02
C LYS A 345 -34.47 -7.48 29.93
N LEU A 346 -34.19 -6.26 30.37
CA LEU A 346 -33.18 -5.93 31.39
C LEU A 346 -33.84 -5.47 32.70
N PRO A 347 -33.20 -5.69 33.87
CA PRO A 347 -31.88 -6.33 34.06
C PRO A 347 -31.89 -7.83 33.79
N LEU A 348 -30.72 -8.42 33.52
CA LEU A 348 -30.60 -9.87 33.33
C LEU A 348 -30.65 -10.59 34.68
N THR A 349 -31.39 -11.69 34.76
CA THR A 349 -31.47 -12.51 35.99
C THR A 349 -30.19 -13.31 36.26
N SER A 350 -29.45 -13.65 35.21
CA SER A 350 -28.18 -14.37 35.28
C SER A 350 -27.37 -14.16 34.01
N ASP A 351 -26.09 -14.57 34.02
CA ASP A 351 -25.30 -14.65 32.80
C ASP A 351 -26.02 -15.49 31.72
N PRO A 352 -26.06 -15.01 30.46
CA PRO A 352 -26.68 -15.77 29.38
C PRO A 352 -25.84 -16.99 29.01
N VAL A 353 -26.51 -18.11 28.79
CA VAL A 353 -25.90 -19.31 28.22
C VAL A 353 -25.92 -19.17 26.70
N LEU A 354 -24.82 -18.69 26.13
CA LEU A 354 -24.72 -18.45 24.70
C LEU A 354 -24.38 -19.76 23.94
N LYS A 355 -25.17 -20.10 22.92
CA LYS A 355 -24.93 -21.24 22.02
C LYS A 355 -23.63 -21.08 21.26
N SER A 356 -23.32 -19.87 20.77
CA SER A 356 -22.04 -19.54 20.13
C SER A 356 -20.85 -19.89 21.03
N ARG A 357 -20.93 -19.61 22.34
CA ARG A 357 -19.92 -20.03 23.33
C ARG A 357 -19.81 -21.56 23.47
N LYS A 358 -20.89 -22.32 23.25
CA LYS A 358 -20.91 -23.80 23.38
C LYS A 358 -20.58 -24.53 22.07
N GLU A 359 -20.99 -24.05 20.92
CA GLU A 359 -20.70 -24.65 19.61
C GLU A 359 -19.21 -24.57 19.27
N THR A 360 -18.51 -23.54 19.75
CA THR A 360 -17.05 -23.41 19.68
C THR A 360 -16.35 -24.44 20.58
N VAL A 361 -16.88 -24.68 21.79
CA VAL A 361 -16.40 -25.77 22.66
C VAL A 361 -16.71 -27.16 22.05
N GLY A 362 -17.78 -27.32 21.27
CA GLY A 362 -18.18 -28.59 20.64
C GLY A 362 -17.50 -28.90 19.30
N LYS A 363 -17.26 -27.91 18.43
CA LYS A 363 -16.59 -28.08 17.12
C LYS A 363 -15.07 -28.15 17.23
N LEU A 364 -14.47 -27.56 18.28
CA LEU A 364 -13.03 -27.62 18.49
C LEU A 364 -12.57 -28.82 19.32
N THR A 365 -13.42 -29.55 20.05
CA THR A 365 -12.93 -30.52 21.06
C THR A 365 -12.62 -31.94 20.60
N LYS A 366 -12.92 -32.40 19.37
CA LYS A 366 -12.64 -33.81 19.04
C LYS A 366 -11.94 -34.18 17.72
N LYS A 367 -11.68 -33.27 16.76
CA LYS A 367 -10.94 -33.67 15.53
C LYS A 367 -9.95 -32.67 14.92
N SER A 368 -9.88 -31.42 15.36
CA SER A 368 -9.03 -30.39 14.71
C SER A 368 -8.00 -29.69 15.62
N THR A 369 -8.28 -29.50 16.92
CA THR A 369 -7.35 -28.81 17.83
C THR A 369 -6.08 -29.61 18.16
N SER A 370 -6.12 -30.93 18.20
CA SER A 370 -4.91 -31.72 18.47
C SER A 370 -3.92 -31.63 17.32
N LEU A 371 -4.37 -31.76 16.07
CA LEU A 371 -3.51 -31.67 14.88
C LEU A 371 -2.97 -30.25 14.67
N VAL A 372 -3.79 -29.21 14.84
CA VAL A 372 -3.34 -27.82 14.68
C VAL A 372 -2.44 -27.37 15.84
N ARG A 373 -2.74 -27.71 17.10
CA ARG A 373 -1.81 -27.44 18.21
C ARG A 373 -0.52 -28.25 18.07
N VAL A 374 -0.56 -29.53 17.68
CA VAL A 374 0.66 -30.33 17.44
C VAL A 374 1.46 -29.77 16.27
N GLN A 375 0.81 -29.26 15.23
CA GLN A 375 1.51 -28.65 14.10
C GLN A 375 2.12 -27.29 14.48
N VAL A 376 1.41 -26.44 15.23
CA VAL A 376 1.95 -25.16 15.72
C VAL A 376 3.04 -25.38 16.78
N LEU A 377 2.83 -26.27 17.75
CA LEU A 377 3.86 -26.68 18.71
C LEU A 377 5.04 -27.33 18.01
N GLY A 378 4.82 -28.15 16.99
CA GLY A 378 5.87 -28.77 16.18
C GLY A 378 6.66 -27.73 15.39
N GLN A 379 5.98 -26.75 14.77
CA GLN A 379 6.62 -25.64 14.05
C GLN A 379 7.39 -24.73 15.02
N TYR A 380 6.84 -24.44 16.19
CA TYR A 380 7.50 -23.62 17.20
C TYR A 380 8.66 -24.36 17.89
N ALA A 381 8.50 -25.64 18.21
CA ALA A 381 9.59 -26.48 18.72
C ALA A 381 10.72 -26.61 17.71
N ALA A 382 10.41 -26.76 16.41
CA ALA A 382 11.41 -26.72 15.35
C ALA A 382 12.12 -25.35 15.30
N TYR A 383 11.39 -24.24 15.50
CA TYR A 383 11.98 -22.91 15.61
C TYR A 383 12.92 -22.79 16.83
N VAL A 384 12.50 -23.25 18.01
CA VAL A 384 13.32 -23.28 19.23
C VAL A 384 14.56 -24.14 19.01
N ALA A 385 14.42 -25.31 18.38
CA ALA A 385 15.55 -26.18 18.05
C ALA A 385 16.55 -25.48 17.11
N VAL A 386 16.07 -24.79 16.07
CA VAL A 386 16.93 -23.98 15.19
C VAL A 386 17.61 -22.85 15.95
N ARG A 387 16.91 -22.18 16.87
CA ARG A 387 17.49 -21.11 17.71
C ARG A 387 18.54 -21.62 18.68
N LEU A 388 18.30 -22.78 19.31
CA LEU A 388 19.28 -23.44 20.18
C LEU A 388 20.50 -23.90 19.38
N PHE A 389 20.30 -24.47 18.19
CA PHE A 389 21.38 -24.86 17.29
C PHE A 389 22.23 -23.66 16.86
N ILE A 390 21.61 -22.56 16.44
CA ILE A 390 22.32 -21.31 16.12
C ILE A 390 23.06 -20.76 17.34
N SER A 391 22.44 -20.79 18.52
CA SER A 391 23.08 -20.33 19.77
C SER A 391 24.29 -21.19 20.12
N LEU A 392 24.20 -22.50 19.95
CA LEU A 392 25.31 -23.43 20.12
C LEU A 392 26.44 -23.11 19.14
N LEU A 393 26.13 -22.99 17.84
CA LEU A 393 27.14 -22.64 16.83
C LEU A 393 27.85 -21.32 17.15
N GLN A 394 27.10 -20.32 17.66
CA GLN A 394 27.65 -19.02 18.03
C GLN A 394 28.46 -19.05 19.33
N ALA A 395 28.25 -20.04 20.20
CA ALA A 395 29.01 -20.23 21.43
C ALA A 395 30.38 -20.88 21.18
N LEU A 396 30.56 -21.54 20.03
CA LEU A 396 31.82 -22.18 19.65
C LEU A 396 32.69 -21.19 18.85
N PRO A 397 34.03 -21.19 19.06
CA PRO A 397 34.97 -20.52 18.15
C PRO A 397 34.77 -21.00 16.72
N ILE A 398 34.90 -20.09 15.75
CA ILE A 398 34.58 -20.41 14.35
C ILE A 398 35.57 -21.41 13.75
N GLU A 399 36.80 -21.42 14.26
CA GLU A 399 37.86 -22.37 13.95
C GLU A 399 37.46 -23.78 14.39
N MET A 400 36.84 -23.91 15.58
CA MET A 400 36.33 -25.19 16.06
C MET A 400 35.14 -25.66 15.23
N CYS A 401 34.24 -24.74 14.87
CA CYS A 401 33.15 -25.06 13.93
C CYS A 401 33.70 -25.57 12.59
N GLN A 402 34.77 -24.98 12.06
CA GLN A 402 35.42 -25.46 10.83
C GLN A 402 35.99 -26.87 10.95
N THR A 403 36.63 -27.20 12.08
CA THR A 403 37.09 -28.58 12.32
C THR A 403 35.91 -29.57 12.36
N LEU A 404 34.80 -29.20 13.00
CA LEU A 404 33.59 -30.02 13.04
C LEU A 404 32.96 -30.19 11.66
N THR A 405 32.89 -29.13 10.85
CA THR A 405 32.32 -29.21 9.50
C THR A 405 33.17 -30.08 8.58
N ARG A 406 34.50 -30.15 8.73
CA ARG A 406 35.35 -31.11 8.00
C ARG A 406 34.99 -32.56 8.31
N GLY A 407 34.83 -32.89 9.59
CA GLY A 407 34.41 -34.22 10.02
C GLY A 407 33.02 -34.59 9.48
N MET A 408 32.06 -33.65 9.58
CA MET A 408 30.72 -33.81 9.02
C MET A 408 30.72 -33.90 7.49
N ALA A 409 31.60 -33.18 6.80
CA ALA A 409 31.71 -33.23 5.36
C ALA A 409 32.20 -34.59 4.87
N TRP A 410 33.21 -35.16 5.53
CA TRP A 410 33.63 -36.55 5.31
C TRP A 410 32.47 -37.52 5.59
N PHE A 411 31.73 -37.33 6.69
CA PHE A 411 30.60 -38.20 7.01
C PHE A 411 29.50 -38.15 5.94
N CYS A 412 29.09 -36.95 5.50
CA CYS A 412 28.06 -36.77 4.48
C CYS A 412 28.49 -37.29 3.10
N SER A 413 29.76 -37.08 2.73
CA SER A 413 30.30 -37.42 1.41
C SER A 413 30.72 -38.89 1.30
N ASP A 414 31.51 -39.38 2.26
CA ASP A 414 32.25 -40.63 2.19
C ASP A 414 31.58 -41.76 2.99
N ALA A 415 31.11 -41.48 4.21
CA ALA A 415 30.49 -42.50 5.05
C ALA A 415 29.03 -42.79 4.63
N VAL A 416 28.17 -41.76 4.57
CA VAL A 416 26.75 -41.90 4.21
C VAL A 416 26.53 -41.82 2.71
N GLY A 417 27.30 -40.97 2.01
CA GLY A 417 27.16 -40.79 0.56
C GLY A 417 25.85 -40.11 0.14
N ILE A 418 25.47 -39.03 0.83
CA ILE A 418 24.22 -38.30 0.55
C ILE A 418 24.24 -37.81 -0.89
N ARG A 419 23.28 -38.29 -1.71
CA ARG A 419 23.17 -37.99 -3.15
C ARG A 419 24.45 -38.27 -3.95
N ARG A 420 25.31 -39.20 -3.52
CA ARG A 420 26.58 -39.55 -4.17
C ARG A 420 26.45 -39.73 -5.69
N LYS A 421 25.41 -40.45 -6.15
CA LYS A 421 25.17 -40.67 -7.58
C LYS A 421 24.96 -39.37 -8.37
N VAL A 422 24.25 -38.39 -7.81
CA VAL A 422 24.00 -37.09 -8.45
C VAL A 422 25.27 -36.25 -8.44
N VAL A 423 25.93 -36.14 -7.28
CA VAL A 423 27.14 -35.33 -7.12
C VAL A 423 28.26 -35.85 -8.01
N MET A 424 28.58 -37.14 -7.94
CA MET A 424 29.65 -37.73 -8.76
C MET A 424 29.29 -37.75 -10.24
N GLY A 425 28.01 -37.97 -10.61
CA GLY A 425 27.57 -37.89 -12.00
C GLY A 425 27.71 -36.47 -12.58
N ASN A 426 27.33 -35.46 -11.80
CA ASN A 426 27.51 -34.06 -12.18
C ASN A 426 29.00 -33.69 -12.31
N LEU A 427 29.84 -34.10 -11.36
CA LEU A 427 31.29 -33.84 -11.38
C LEU A 427 32.01 -34.57 -12.51
N GLN A 428 31.63 -35.81 -12.81
CA GLN A 428 32.17 -36.58 -13.93
C GLN A 428 31.83 -35.93 -15.26
N GLN A 429 30.63 -35.37 -15.39
CA GLN A 429 30.23 -34.62 -16.58
C GLN A 429 30.95 -33.28 -16.69
N ALA A 430 31.08 -32.53 -15.59
CA ALA A 430 31.65 -31.19 -15.57
C ALA A 430 33.19 -31.19 -15.71
N PHE A 431 33.84 -32.21 -15.15
CA PHE A 431 35.29 -32.39 -15.11
C PHE A 431 35.66 -33.83 -15.50
N PRO A 432 35.41 -34.24 -16.75
CA PRO A 432 35.76 -35.60 -17.22
C PRO A 432 37.25 -35.87 -17.14
N GLU A 433 38.09 -34.85 -17.29
CA GLU A 433 39.56 -34.90 -17.26
C GLU A 433 40.14 -35.20 -15.86
N ARG A 434 39.37 -34.97 -14.80
CA ARG A 434 39.81 -35.22 -13.43
C ARG A 434 39.73 -36.71 -13.08
N THR A 435 40.61 -37.17 -12.21
CA THR A 435 40.53 -38.52 -11.65
C THR A 435 39.33 -38.66 -10.72
N GLU A 436 38.90 -39.89 -10.43
CA GLU A 436 37.83 -40.12 -9.44
C GLU A 436 38.20 -39.61 -8.04
N ALA A 437 39.48 -39.71 -7.67
CA ALA A 437 39.99 -39.21 -6.39
C ALA A 437 39.86 -37.68 -6.28
N GLU A 438 40.24 -36.95 -7.33
CA GLU A 438 40.08 -35.49 -7.39
C GLU A 438 38.60 -35.08 -7.34
N ARG A 439 37.71 -35.78 -8.06
CA ARG A 439 36.27 -35.51 -7.99
C ARG A 439 35.70 -35.77 -6.59
N LYS A 440 36.15 -36.82 -5.89
CA LYS A 440 35.79 -37.05 -4.49
C LYS A 440 36.28 -35.94 -3.56
N ALA A 441 37.48 -35.41 -3.81
CA ALA A 441 37.99 -34.27 -3.05
C ALA A 441 37.12 -33.01 -3.25
N ILE A 442 36.72 -32.70 -4.49
CA ILE A 442 35.79 -31.60 -4.80
C ILE A 442 34.43 -31.83 -4.11
N ALA A 443 33.89 -33.04 -4.15
CA ALA A 443 32.63 -33.38 -3.49
C ALA A 443 32.72 -33.16 -1.96
N ARG A 444 33.84 -33.54 -1.34
CA ARG A 444 34.07 -33.31 0.09
C ARG A 444 34.21 -31.82 0.42
N GLY A 445 34.95 -31.07 -0.40
CA GLY A 445 35.08 -29.62 -0.28
C GLY A 445 33.73 -28.88 -0.38
N MET A 446 32.85 -29.30 -1.31
CA MET A 446 31.47 -28.81 -1.39
C MET A 446 30.69 -29.04 -0.10
N TRP A 447 30.79 -30.22 0.50
CA TRP A 447 30.10 -30.49 1.76
C TRP A 447 30.65 -29.64 2.90
N GLU A 448 31.96 -29.46 3.00
CA GLU A 448 32.57 -28.55 3.97
C GLU A 448 32.08 -27.12 3.74
N HIS A 449 32.04 -26.65 2.49
CA HIS A 449 31.57 -25.32 2.11
C HIS A 449 30.11 -25.06 2.50
N LEU A 450 29.22 -26.01 2.22
CA LEU A 450 27.79 -25.90 2.52
C LEU A 450 27.54 -25.88 4.03
N LEU A 451 28.27 -26.69 4.80
CA LEU A 451 28.18 -26.70 6.25
C LEU A 451 28.74 -25.41 6.86
N LEU A 452 29.88 -24.93 6.35
CA LEU A 452 30.46 -23.64 6.77
C LEU A 452 29.55 -22.47 6.42
N PHE A 453 28.87 -22.49 5.28
CA PHE A 453 27.90 -21.46 4.89
C PHE A 453 26.83 -21.24 5.98
N ILE A 454 26.31 -22.31 6.60
CA ILE A 454 25.34 -22.23 7.70
C ILE A 454 25.97 -21.64 8.96
N VAL A 455 27.18 -22.09 9.31
CA VAL A 455 27.94 -21.58 10.46
C VAL A 455 28.21 -20.08 10.32
N GLU A 456 28.67 -19.66 9.14
CA GLU A 456 29.05 -18.29 8.87
C GLU A 456 27.84 -17.37 8.83
N LEU A 457 26.70 -17.82 8.30
CA LEU A 457 25.44 -17.07 8.37
C LEU A 457 24.99 -16.85 9.82
N ALA A 458 25.20 -17.85 10.69
CA ALA A 458 24.91 -17.73 12.11
C ALA A 458 25.84 -16.72 12.82
N HIS A 459 27.13 -16.65 12.43
CA HIS A 459 28.11 -15.75 13.06
C HIS A 459 28.11 -14.32 12.50
N ALA A 460 27.81 -14.14 11.21
CA ALA A 460 27.90 -12.86 10.50
C ALA A 460 27.23 -11.66 11.22
N PRO A 461 25.97 -11.75 11.72
CA PRO A 461 25.32 -10.60 12.38
C PRO A 461 26.03 -10.10 13.64
N ARG A 462 26.86 -10.91 14.28
CA ARG A 462 27.61 -10.55 15.50
C ARG A 462 29.05 -10.11 15.24
N LYS A 463 29.58 -10.40 14.06
CA LYS A 463 31.00 -10.20 13.74
C LYS A 463 31.22 -9.14 12.67
N ILE A 464 30.26 -8.95 11.77
CA ILE A 464 30.36 -8.02 10.64
C ILE A 464 29.40 -6.84 10.86
N HIS A 465 29.99 -5.65 10.92
CA HIS A 465 29.35 -4.36 11.16
C HIS A 465 29.85 -3.33 10.14
N ASP A 466 29.15 -2.21 10.05
CA ASP A 466 29.44 -1.06 9.17
C ASP A 466 30.86 -0.49 9.35
N THR A 467 31.41 -0.62 10.55
CA THR A 467 32.74 -0.13 10.92
C THR A 467 33.88 -1.13 10.70
N ASN A 468 33.60 -2.44 10.67
CA ASN A 468 34.64 -3.48 10.65
C ASN A 468 34.55 -4.47 9.48
N TRP A 469 33.58 -4.31 8.56
CA TRP A 469 33.36 -5.27 7.47
C TRP A 469 34.60 -5.50 6.59
N ARG A 470 35.50 -4.51 6.50
CA ARG A 470 36.77 -4.58 5.75
C ARG A 470 37.73 -5.64 6.29
N ASP A 471 37.59 -6.02 7.56
CA ASP A 471 38.37 -7.09 8.18
C ASP A 471 37.95 -8.48 7.71
N TYR A 472 36.76 -8.59 7.11
CA TYR A 472 36.12 -9.84 6.72
C TYR A 472 35.92 -9.96 5.21
N VAL A 473 35.78 -8.84 4.50
CA VAL A 473 35.45 -8.81 3.08
C VAL A 473 36.40 -7.94 2.31
N ASN A 474 37.07 -8.57 1.34
CA ASN A 474 37.88 -7.88 0.34
C ASN A 474 37.03 -7.64 -0.92
N LEU A 475 36.90 -6.38 -1.34
CA LEU A 475 36.24 -6.02 -2.59
C LEU A 475 37.25 -6.12 -3.74
N VAL A 476 37.06 -7.06 -4.66
CA VAL A 476 37.93 -7.22 -5.84
C VAL A 476 37.34 -6.42 -6.99
N GLU A 477 38.06 -5.38 -7.40
CA GLU A 477 37.68 -4.50 -8.52
C GLU A 477 36.21 -4.05 -8.50
N PRO A 478 35.72 -3.41 -7.42
CA PRO A 478 34.28 -3.14 -7.26
C PRO A 478 33.74 -2.06 -8.20
N GLN A 479 34.59 -1.36 -8.95
CA GLN A 479 34.23 -0.13 -9.63
C GLN A 479 33.18 -0.27 -10.73
N PRO A 480 33.16 -1.34 -11.55
CA PRO A 480 32.08 -1.55 -12.51
C PRO A 480 30.73 -1.81 -11.83
N LEU A 481 30.72 -2.58 -10.74
CA LEU A 481 29.50 -2.86 -9.98
C LEU A 481 29.00 -1.62 -9.23
N LEU A 482 29.88 -0.88 -8.55
CA LEU A 482 29.51 0.35 -7.85
C LEU A 482 29.00 1.43 -8.82
N ARG A 483 29.61 1.56 -10.01
CA ARG A 483 29.11 2.46 -11.05
C ARG A 483 27.70 2.06 -11.51
N ALA A 484 27.43 0.77 -11.66
CA ALA A 484 26.09 0.30 -11.99
C ALA A 484 25.10 0.57 -10.85
N LEU A 485 25.47 0.28 -9.60
CA LEU A 485 24.61 0.49 -8.42
C LEU A 485 24.33 1.97 -8.12
N LEU A 486 25.24 2.88 -8.50
CA LEU A 486 25.07 4.33 -8.37
C LEU A 486 24.38 4.95 -9.60
N ALA A 487 24.16 4.19 -10.67
CA ALA A 487 23.50 4.69 -11.86
C ALA A 487 21.99 4.80 -11.62
N ASP A 488 21.36 5.78 -12.25
CA ASP A 488 19.92 6.03 -12.16
C ASP A 488 19.11 5.06 -13.05
N ARG A 489 19.35 3.76 -12.88
CA ARG A 489 18.69 2.67 -13.60
C ARG A 489 18.74 1.36 -12.80
N PRO A 490 17.74 0.45 -12.96
CA PRO A 490 17.73 -0.81 -12.25
C PRO A 490 18.96 -1.66 -12.57
N VAL A 491 19.47 -2.40 -11.58
CA VAL A 491 20.61 -3.32 -11.72
C VAL A 491 20.18 -4.74 -11.43
N MET A 492 20.61 -5.68 -12.27
CA MET A 492 20.36 -7.10 -12.06
C MET A 492 21.65 -7.83 -11.70
N ILE A 493 21.74 -8.31 -10.46
CA ILE A 493 22.83 -9.14 -9.99
C ILE A 493 22.42 -10.61 -10.14
N VAL A 494 23.13 -11.33 -10.99
CA VAL A 494 22.92 -12.76 -11.22
C VAL A 494 24.04 -13.54 -10.55
N SER A 495 23.65 -14.59 -9.85
CA SER A 495 24.56 -15.49 -9.16
C SER A 495 24.09 -16.94 -9.35
N GLY A 496 24.76 -17.85 -8.69
CA GLY A 496 24.41 -19.27 -8.62
C GLY A 496 24.53 -19.76 -7.17
N HIS A 497 24.25 -21.02 -6.93
CA HIS A 497 24.55 -21.66 -5.64
C HIS A 497 26.06 -21.92 -5.53
N PHE A 498 26.83 -20.83 -5.60
CA PHE A 498 28.28 -20.73 -5.65
C PHE A 498 28.76 -19.69 -4.63
N GLY A 499 29.79 -20.03 -3.86
CA GLY A 499 30.27 -19.14 -2.80
C GLY A 499 29.21 -18.93 -1.70
N ASN A 500 29.24 -17.78 -1.04
CA ASN A 500 28.26 -17.38 -0.04
C ASN A 500 27.37 -16.23 -0.56
N PHE A 501 26.38 -16.60 -1.37
CA PHE A 501 25.45 -15.65 -2.00
C PHE A 501 24.58 -14.89 -0.99
N GLU A 502 24.28 -15.44 0.19
CA GLU A 502 23.55 -14.73 1.25
C GLU A 502 24.42 -13.62 1.85
N LEU A 503 25.69 -13.91 2.15
CA LEU A 503 26.60 -12.90 2.69
C LEU A 503 26.91 -11.82 1.65
N ALA A 504 26.97 -12.16 0.36
CA ALA A 504 27.11 -11.16 -0.70
C ALA A 504 25.98 -10.11 -0.65
N GLY A 505 24.72 -10.57 -0.56
CA GLY A 505 23.55 -9.68 -0.41
C GLY A 505 23.60 -8.86 0.87
N TYR A 506 23.96 -9.51 1.99
CA TYR A 506 24.11 -8.84 3.29
C TYR A 506 25.13 -7.69 3.26
N ILE A 507 26.29 -7.87 2.60
CA ILE A 507 27.34 -6.87 2.49
C ILE A 507 26.95 -5.73 1.56
N ILE A 508 26.32 -6.01 0.42
CA ILE A 508 25.85 -4.96 -0.51
C ILE A 508 24.82 -4.06 0.20
N GLY A 509 23.90 -4.68 0.96
CA GLY A 509 22.96 -3.95 1.82
C GLY A 509 23.66 -3.10 2.89
N LEU A 510 24.66 -3.66 3.58
CA LEU A 510 25.46 -2.95 4.58
C LEU A 510 26.18 -1.72 3.98
N LEU A 511 26.55 -1.75 2.70
CA LEU A 511 27.17 -0.64 1.97
C LEU A 511 26.15 0.43 1.52
N GLY A 512 24.87 0.30 1.89
CA GLY A 512 23.82 1.28 1.60
C GLY A 512 23.04 1.01 0.31
N PHE A 513 23.21 -0.17 -0.31
CA PHE A 513 22.49 -0.55 -1.54
C PHE A 513 21.48 -1.66 -1.25
N PRO A 514 20.19 -1.35 -1.10
CA PRO A 514 19.17 -2.36 -0.86
C PRO A 514 19.10 -3.38 -1.99
N THR A 515 18.98 -4.66 -1.64
CA THR A 515 18.88 -5.76 -2.63
C THR A 515 17.58 -6.52 -2.47
N HIS A 516 16.99 -6.93 -3.58
CA HIS A 516 15.74 -7.66 -3.61
C HIS A 516 15.96 -9.05 -4.23
N THR A 517 15.89 -10.10 -3.41
CA THR A 517 16.24 -11.47 -3.81
C THR A 517 14.99 -12.32 -4.00
N VAL A 518 14.86 -12.96 -5.17
CA VAL A 518 13.75 -13.89 -5.43
C VAL A 518 14.03 -15.23 -4.73
N ALA A 519 13.19 -15.61 -3.76
CA ALA A 519 13.33 -16.87 -3.04
C ALA A 519 11.99 -17.54 -2.72
N ARG A 520 12.05 -18.83 -2.38
CA ARG A 520 10.88 -19.57 -1.90
C ARG A 520 10.63 -19.24 -0.43
N LYS A 521 9.39 -18.89 -0.09
CA LYS A 521 8.92 -18.76 1.30
C LYS A 521 9.04 -20.10 2.03
N LEU A 522 9.57 -20.10 3.25
CA LEU A 522 9.71 -21.31 4.05
C LEU A 522 8.36 -21.74 4.62
N ASP A 523 8.14 -23.06 4.70
CA ASP A 523 6.87 -23.64 5.14
C ASP A 523 6.62 -23.42 6.65
N ASN A 524 7.68 -23.18 7.44
CA ASN A 524 7.59 -22.84 8.86
C ASN A 524 7.62 -21.31 9.05
N PRO A 525 6.52 -20.68 9.50
CA PRO A 525 6.40 -19.22 9.56
C PRO A 525 7.31 -18.56 10.60
N TYR A 526 7.70 -19.27 11.67
CA TYR A 526 8.60 -18.73 12.70
C TYR A 526 10.05 -18.67 12.22
N ILE A 527 10.47 -19.72 11.52
CA ILE A 527 11.81 -19.78 10.91
C ILE A 527 11.89 -18.79 9.74
N ASP A 528 10.85 -18.71 8.90
CA ASP A 528 10.75 -17.75 7.79
C ASP A 528 10.92 -16.30 8.29
N ARG A 529 10.15 -15.92 9.33
CA ARG A 529 10.22 -14.59 9.94
C ARG A 529 11.59 -14.30 10.55
N PHE A 530 12.20 -15.28 11.22
CA PHE A 530 13.52 -15.10 11.84
C PHE A 530 14.61 -14.87 10.79
N LEU A 531 14.63 -15.65 9.71
CA LEU A 531 15.61 -15.51 8.64
C LEU A 531 15.38 -14.23 7.83
N ASN A 532 14.12 -13.88 7.52
CA ASN A 532 13.81 -12.64 6.79
C ASN A 532 14.12 -11.39 7.64
N ARG A 533 13.92 -11.45 8.96
CA ARG A 533 14.37 -10.38 9.86
C ARG A 533 15.88 -10.20 9.79
N PHE A 534 16.64 -11.30 9.85
CA PHE A 534 18.11 -11.24 9.75
C PHE A 534 18.57 -10.59 8.43
N ARG A 535 18.02 -11.01 7.29
CA ARG A 535 18.34 -10.44 5.96
C ARG A 535 17.94 -8.96 5.85
N GLY A 536 16.79 -8.60 6.41
CA GLY A 536 16.28 -7.23 6.37
C GLY A 536 17.09 -6.22 7.21
N VAL A 537 17.89 -6.65 8.20
CA VAL A 537 18.67 -5.73 9.06
C VAL A 537 19.61 -4.84 8.26
N THR A 538 20.19 -5.35 7.17
CA THR A 538 21.09 -4.59 6.31
C THR A 538 20.45 -4.16 4.99
N GLY A 539 19.13 -4.30 4.83
CA GLY A 539 18.43 -3.89 3.59
C GLY A 539 18.39 -4.95 2.48
N GLN A 540 18.51 -6.23 2.83
CA GLN A 540 18.18 -7.33 1.90
C GLN A 540 16.73 -7.77 2.08
N TYR A 541 15.92 -7.62 1.03
CA TYR A 541 14.50 -7.93 1.01
C TYR A 541 14.22 -9.18 0.17
N MET A 542 13.31 -10.03 0.63
CA MET A 542 13.00 -11.29 -0.05
C MET A 542 11.67 -11.19 -0.80
N ILE A 543 11.71 -11.45 -2.10
CA ILE A 543 10.52 -11.51 -2.94
C ILE A 543 10.08 -12.98 -3.11
N PRO A 544 8.82 -13.32 -2.81
CA PRO A 544 8.31 -14.68 -2.98
C PRO A 544 8.34 -15.13 -4.45
N LYS A 545 8.98 -16.28 -4.72
CA LYS A 545 9.05 -16.89 -6.06
C LYS A 545 7.67 -17.15 -6.69
N LYS A 546 6.62 -17.33 -5.89
CA LYS A 546 5.22 -17.45 -6.35
C LYS A 546 4.46 -16.22 -5.89
N GLY A 547 3.76 -15.55 -6.81
CA GLY A 547 2.97 -14.35 -6.51
C GLY A 547 3.77 -13.04 -6.47
N GLY A 548 5.10 -13.08 -6.33
CA GLY A 548 5.93 -11.86 -6.27
C GLY A 548 6.42 -11.35 -7.62
N TYR A 549 5.72 -11.63 -8.73
CA TYR A 549 6.15 -11.08 -10.04
C TYR A 549 5.95 -9.57 -10.10
N ASP A 550 4.85 -9.08 -9.53
CA ASP A 550 4.57 -7.65 -9.45
C ASP A 550 5.61 -6.92 -8.59
N ASP A 551 6.03 -7.51 -7.46
CA ASP A 551 7.13 -6.99 -6.63
C ASP A 551 8.46 -6.89 -7.41
N ILE A 552 8.76 -7.86 -8.29
CA ILE A 552 9.97 -7.80 -9.15
C ILE A 552 9.88 -6.63 -10.11
N LEU A 553 8.72 -6.43 -10.74
CA LEU A 553 8.51 -5.32 -11.66
C LEU A 553 8.55 -3.97 -10.94
N GLU A 554 7.99 -3.88 -9.74
CA GLU A 554 8.04 -2.69 -8.90
C GLU A 554 9.49 -2.30 -8.59
N VAL A 555 10.31 -3.24 -8.13
CA VAL A 555 11.73 -2.97 -7.86
C VAL A 555 12.49 -2.54 -9.11
N LEU A 556 12.26 -3.18 -10.26
CA LEU A 556 12.92 -2.79 -11.51
C LEU A 556 12.46 -1.40 -11.98
N ARG A 557 11.18 -1.04 -11.80
CA ARG A 557 10.64 0.30 -12.13
C ARG A 557 11.16 1.37 -11.19
N SER A 558 11.31 1.05 -9.90
CA SER A 558 11.87 1.94 -8.89
C SER A 558 13.40 2.06 -8.99
N LYS A 559 14.01 1.55 -10.07
CA LYS A 559 15.46 1.52 -10.32
C LYS A 559 16.25 0.82 -9.21
N GLY A 560 15.61 -0.11 -8.51
CA GLY A 560 16.21 -0.90 -7.44
C GLY A 560 17.14 -2.00 -7.95
N THR A 561 17.83 -2.64 -7.01
CA THR A 561 18.73 -3.75 -7.31
C THR A 561 18.03 -5.10 -7.12
N MET A 562 17.91 -5.86 -8.21
CA MET A 562 17.39 -7.23 -8.20
C MET A 562 18.50 -8.25 -8.13
N THR A 563 18.29 -9.34 -7.38
CA THR A 563 19.26 -10.43 -7.22
C THR A 563 18.61 -11.79 -7.53
N PHE A 564 19.29 -12.61 -8.35
CA PHE A 564 18.79 -13.92 -8.80
C PHE A 564 19.81 -15.05 -8.67
N LEU A 565 19.34 -16.25 -8.33
CA LEU A 565 20.08 -17.50 -8.48
C LEU A 565 19.65 -18.21 -9.77
N ALA A 566 20.50 -18.22 -10.79
CA ALA A 566 20.13 -18.66 -12.15
C ALA A 566 20.36 -20.16 -12.43
N ASP A 567 21.05 -20.86 -11.54
CA ASP A 567 21.59 -22.20 -11.78
C ASP A 567 20.65 -23.35 -11.37
N GLN A 568 19.44 -23.07 -10.88
CA GLN A 568 18.43 -24.12 -10.70
C GLN A 568 17.70 -24.45 -12.02
N HIS A 569 17.25 -25.70 -12.14
CA HIS A 569 16.54 -26.18 -13.34
C HIS A 569 15.19 -25.47 -13.52
N ALA A 570 15.01 -24.78 -14.65
CA ALA A 570 13.84 -23.94 -14.89
C ALA A 570 12.62 -24.63 -15.53
N GLY A 571 12.69 -25.94 -15.79
CA GLY A 571 11.62 -26.71 -16.42
C GLY A 571 11.68 -26.72 -17.95
N GLU A 572 10.73 -27.38 -18.62
CA GLU A 572 10.79 -27.60 -20.08
C GLU A 572 10.73 -26.30 -20.90
N LYS A 573 10.04 -25.28 -20.38
CA LYS A 573 9.85 -23.96 -21.01
C LYS A 573 10.99 -22.96 -20.74
N GLY A 574 12.05 -23.38 -20.04
CA GLY A 574 13.23 -22.57 -19.78
C GLY A 574 14.07 -22.31 -21.03
N CYS A 575 15.07 -21.43 -20.92
CA CYS A 575 16.07 -21.24 -21.97
C CYS A 575 17.11 -22.35 -21.85
N TRP A 576 17.23 -23.18 -22.88
CA TRP A 576 18.20 -24.26 -22.93
C TRP A 576 19.53 -23.69 -23.45
N VAL A 577 20.53 -23.67 -22.58
CA VAL A 577 21.88 -23.15 -22.86
C VAL A 577 22.93 -24.14 -22.36
N ASP A 578 24.12 -24.07 -22.95
CA ASP A 578 25.25 -24.90 -22.50
C ASP A 578 25.66 -24.52 -21.07
N PHE A 579 25.88 -25.54 -20.24
CA PHE A 579 26.50 -25.40 -18.92
C PHE A 579 27.34 -26.65 -18.68
N PHE A 580 28.67 -26.48 -18.66
CA PHE A 580 29.66 -27.55 -18.67
C PHE A 580 29.49 -28.55 -19.84
N GLY A 581 29.34 -28.04 -21.07
CA GLY A 581 29.33 -28.88 -22.28
C GLY A 581 28.06 -29.71 -22.48
N ARG A 582 26.99 -29.42 -21.72
CA ARG A 582 25.67 -30.04 -21.86
C ARG A 582 24.56 -29.02 -21.67
N GLU A 583 23.50 -29.16 -22.47
CA GLU A 583 22.32 -28.30 -22.35
C GLU A 583 21.67 -28.41 -20.97
N ALA A 584 21.49 -27.25 -20.32
CA ALA A 584 20.76 -27.08 -19.09
C ALA A 584 19.63 -26.06 -19.27
N SER A 585 18.48 -26.32 -18.65
CA SER A 585 17.36 -25.38 -18.65
C SER A 585 17.54 -24.29 -17.60
N THR A 586 17.68 -23.05 -18.06
CA THR A 586 17.87 -21.83 -17.26
C THR A 586 16.63 -20.94 -17.29
N HIS A 587 16.41 -20.16 -16.23
CA HIS A 587 15.25 -19.28 -16.12
C HIS A 587 15.36 -18.12 -17.13
N LYS A 588 14.66 -18.24 -18.27
CA LYS A 588 14.61 -17.22 -19.32
C LYS A 588 14.09 -15.85 -18.84
N ALA A 589 13.32 -15.83 -17.76
CA ALA A 589 12.79 -14.62 -17.13
C ALA A 589 13.89 -13.62 -16.74
N ILE A 590 15.07 -14.09 -16.34
CA ILE A 590 16.18 -13.21 -15.94
C ILE A 590 16.65 -12.38 -17.14
N ALA A 591 16.93 -13.03 -18.27
CA ALA A 591 17.36 -12.32 -19.48
C ALA A 591 16.23 -11.47 -20.09
N LEU A 592 14.98 -11.94 -20.02
CA LEU A 592 13.81 -11.17 -20.46
C LEU A 592 13.66 -9.88 -19.66
N LEU A 593 13.71 -9.95 -18.33
CA LEU A 593 13.59 -8.77 -17.47
C LEU A 593 14.75 -7.80 -17.70
N ALA A 594 15.97 -8.30 -17.87
CA ALA A 594 17.14 -7.46 -18.15
C ALA A 594 16.98 -6.69 -19.47
N LEU A 595 16.58 -7.38 -20.55
CA LEU A 595 16.34 -6.77 -21.86
C LEU A 595 15.14 -5.81 -21.84
N GLN A 596 14.08 -6.17 -21.12
CA GLN A 596 12.86 -5.37 -21.02
C GLN A 596 13.07 -4.06 -20.27
N HIS A 597 13.93 -4.05 -19.24
CA HIS A 597 14.17 -2.90 -18.38
C HIS A 597 15.54 -2.24 -18.59
N ASP A 598 16.22 -2.58 -19.69
CA ASP A 598 17.60 -2.12 -20.00
C ASP A 598 18.54 -2.17 -18.77
N SER A 599 18.42 -3.24 -17.98
CA SER A 599 19.11 -3.38 -16.71
C SER A 599 20.46 -4.05 -16.92
N PRO A 600 21.60 -3.45 -16.54
CA PRO A 600 22.89 -4.11 -16.65
C PRO A 600 22.87 -5.38 -15.81
N VAL A 601 23.38 -6.45 -16.40
CA VAL A 601 23.47 -7.76 -15.75
C VAL A 601 24.87 -7.93 -15.22
N ALA A 602 25.01 -7.85 -13.90
CA ALA A 602 26.25 -8.11 -13.18
C ALA A 602 26.26 -9.55 -12.68
N VAL A 603 27.34 -10.29 -12.93
CA VAL A 603 27.51 -11.65 -12.44
C VAL A 603 28.46 -11.62 -11.25
N GLY A 604 27.94 -11.81 -10.03
CA GLY A 604 28.68 -11.54 -8.78
C GLY A 604 28.56 -12.63 -7.72
N TYR A 605 29.62 -12.80 -6.92
CA TYR A 605 29.72 -13.81 -5.86
C TYR A 605 30.61 -13.36 -4.71
N ALA A 606 30.35 -13.89 -3.51
CA ALA A 606 31.31 -13.85 -2.40
C ALA A 606 31.99 -15.21 -2.28
N VAL A 607 33.26 -15.30 -2.68
CA VAL A 607 34.04 -16.56 -2.61
C VAL A 607 34.79 -16.61 -1.29
N ARG A 608 34.66 -17.72 -0.54
CA ARG A 608 35.39 -17.89 0.72
C ARG A 608 36.88 -18.09 0.42
N ARG A 609 37.75 -17.43 1.19
CA ARG A 609 39.21 -17.56 1.13
C ARG A 609 39.70 -18.66 2.08
N ASP A 610 40.91 -18.51 2.61
CA ASP A 610 41.63 -19.54 3.35
C ASP A 610 41.06 -19.87 4.74
N ARG A 611 40.28 -18.95 5.33
CA ARG A 611 39.67 -19.11 6.66
C ARG A 611 38.17 -18.75 6.67
N PRO A 612 37.37 -19.30 7.60
CA PRO A 612 35.95 -18.94 7.76
C PRO A 612 35.77 -17.43 7.96
N LEU A 613 34.64 -16.90 7.49
CA LEU A 613 34.33 -15.46 7.51
C LEU A 613 35.28 -14.54 6.74
N GLN A 614 36.14 -15.08 5.87
CA GLN A 614 36.93 -14.26 4.95
C GLN A 614 36.46 -14.47 3.52
N TYR A 615 36.02 -13.38 2.90
CA TYR A 615 35.44 -13.42 1.58
C TYR A 615 36.10 -12.43 0.64
N SER A 616 36.21 -12.83 -0.62
CA SER A 616 36.40 -11.90 -1.72
C SER A 616 35.07 -11.71 -2.42
N LEU A 617 34.53 -10.49 -2.39
CA LEU A 617 33.39 -10.12 -3.23
C LEU A 617 33.94 -9.83 -4.63
N GLN A 618 33.56 -10.66 -5.59
CA GLN A 618 34.09 -10.64 -6.96
C GLN A 618 32.97 -10.41 -7.97
N LEU A 619 33.27 -9.61 -8.98
CA LEU A 619 32.44 -9.42 -10.16
C LEU A 619 33.07 -10.17 -11.33
N GLU A 620 32.37 -11.16 -11.86
CA GLU A 620 32.86 -11.97 -12.98
C GLU A 620 32.63 -11.34 -14.35
N GLY A 621 31.70 -10.41 -14.40
CA GLY A 621 31.44 -9.60 -15.56
C GLY A 621 30.19 -8.76 -15.36
N ILE A 622 30.11 -7.66 -16.08
CA ILE A 622 28.91 -6.87 -16.21
C ILE A 622 28.70 -6.60 -17.70
N THR A 623 27.48 -6.73 -18.19
CA THR A 623 27.15 -6.45 -19.58
C THR A 623 25.86 -5.66 -19.70
N GLU A 624 25.80 -4.86 -20.75
CA GLU A 624 24.58 -4.22 -21.20
C GLU A 624 23.72 -5.24 -21.94
N PRO A 625 22.41 -5.35 -21.65
CA PRO A 625 21.52 -6.31 -22.32
C PRO A 625 21.55 -6.18 -23.85
N ALA A 626 21.59 -4.94 -24.35
CA ALA A 626 21.63 -4.63 -25.78
C ALA A 626 22.86 -5.20 -26.51
N GLN A 627 23.98 -5.43 -25.81
CA GLN A 627 25.21 -5.96 -26.41
C GLN A 627 25.15 -7.46 -26.71
N GLN A 628 24.22 -8.21 -26.11
CA GLN A 628 24.18 -9.66 -26.24
C GLN A 628 23.26 -10.16 -27.36
N GLY A 629 22.40 -9.33 -27.97
CA GLY A 629 21.64 -9.71 -29.17
C GLY A 629 20.39 -10.57 -28.94
N GLY A 630 20.03 -10.90 -27.69
CA GLY A 630 18.77 -11.58 -27.37
C GLY A 630 18.74 -12.33 -26.05
N VAL A 631 17.58 -12.93 -25.74
CA VAL A 631 17.32 -13.65 -24.48
C VAL A 631 18.25 -14.87 -24.33
N LYS A 632 18.48 -15.61 -25.42
CA LYS A 632 19.29 -16.83 -25.38
C LYS A 632 20.76 -16.51 -25.23
N GLU A 633 21.22 -15.47 -25.90
CA GLU A 633 22.59 -15.00 -25.92
C GLU A 633 22.97 -14.41 -24.56
N LEU A 634 22.13 -13.54 -23.98
CA LEU A 634 22.33 -13.01 -22.63
C LEU A 634 22.28 -14.13 -21.58
N THR A 635 21.35 -15.09 -21.74
CA THR A 635 21.29 -16.28 -20.87
C THR A 635 22.55 -17.13 -20.96
N THR A 636 23.07 -17.31 -22.18
CA THR A 636 24.33 -18.02 -22.41
C THR A 636 25.50 -17.27 -21.79
N TRP A 637 25.54 -15.94 -21.92
CA TRP A 637 26.59 -15.10 -21.38
C TRP A 637 26.71 -15.21 -19.86
N TYR A 638 25.63 -14.95 -19.09
CA TYR A 638 25.74 -15.03 -17.63
C TYR A 638 25.90 -16.48 -17.15
N THR A 639 25.34 -17.47 -17.87
CA THR A 639 25.54 -18.89 -17.54
C THR A 639 27.01 -19.29 -17.72
N LYS A 640 27.67 -18.78 -18.77
CA LYS A 640 29.09 -19.01 -18.99
C LYS A 640 29.96 -18.33 -17.93
N ARG A 641 29.64 -17.10 -17.51
CA ARG A 641 30.32 -16.43 -16.39
C ARG A 641 30.17 -17.21 -15.07
N ILE A 642 28.97 -17.73 -14.77
CA ILE A 642 28.78 -18.65 -13.63
C ILE A 642 29.69 -19.89 -13.77
N GLU A 643 29.74 -20.52 -14.95
CA GLU A 643 30.60 -21.68 -15.20
C GLU A 643 32.09 -21.37 -14.98
N ASP A 644 32.59 -20.24 -15.52
CA ASP A 644 33.98 -19.82 -15.40
C ASP A 644 34.37 -19.64 -13.92
N ALA A 645 33.50 -19.03 -13.11
CA ALA A 645 33.67 -18.90 -11.67
C ALA A 645 33.70 -20.26 -10.96
N VAL A 646 32.77 -21.15 -11.28
CA VAL A 646 32.71 -22.50 -10.70
C VAL A 646 33.94 -23.33 -11.08
N ARG A 647 34.48 -23.19 -12.30
CA ARG A 647 35.70 -23.92 -12.72
C ARG A 647 36.94 -23.54 -11.91
N ARG A 648 37.03 -22.29 -11.43
CA ARG A 648 38.15 -21.83 -10.61
C ARG A 648 38.10 -22.33 -9.17
N THR A 649 36.90 -22.52 -8.61
CA THR A 649 36.74 -22.96 -7.20
C THR A 649 35.61 -23.99 -7.07
N PRO A 650 35.72 -25.16 -7.73
CA PRO A 650 34.60 -26.09 -7.90
C PRO A 650 34.06 -26.67 -6.59
N ASP A 651 34.88 -26.67 -5.55
CA ASP A 651 34.52 -27.07 -4.19
C ASP A 651 33.56 -26.09 -3.50
N GLN A 652 33.33 -24.88 -4.03
CA GLN A 652 32.34 -23.93 -3.47
C GLN A 652 31.01 -23.89 -4.24
N TYR A 653 30.78 -24.82 -5.18
CA TYR A 653 29.55 -24.95 -5.95
C TYR A 653 28.67 -26.12 -5.49
N TRP A 654 27.36 -25.94 -5.45
CA TRP A 654 26.41 -26.97 -4.97
C TRP A 654 26.11 -28.04 -6.03
N TRP A 655 27.00 -29.02 -6.20
CA TRP A 655 26.87 -30.19 -7.08
C TRP A 655 25.72 -31.17 -6.74
N LEU A 656 24.98 -30.93 -5.66
CA LEU A 656 23.86 -31.76 -5.22
C LEU A 656 22.55 -31.52 -5.99
N HIS A 657 22.49 -30.47 -6.81
CA HIS A 657 21.33 -30.14 -7.63
C HIS A 657 21.28 -30.99 -8.92
N ARG A 658 20.08 -31.43 -9.30
CA ARG A 658 19.86 -32.08 -10.61
C ARG A 658 19.75 -31.02 -11.71
N ARG A 659 20.90 -30.48 -12.12
CA ARG A 659 21.00 -29.40 -13.11
C ARG A 659 20.58 -29.86 -14.52
N TRP A 660 21.13 -30.98 -14.98
CA TRP A 660 20.84 -31.55 -16.31
C TRP A 660 19.71 -32.58 -16.21
N LYS A 661 18.53 -32.23 -16.74
CA LYS A 661 17.38 -33.15 -16.89
C LYS A 661 17.04 -33.30 -18.36
N GLU A 662 16.59 -34.49 -18.76
CA GLU A 662 16.23 -34.79 -20.15
C GLU A 662 15.02 -33.98 -20.65
N ARG A 663 15.10 -33.53 -21.90
CA ARG A 663 14.00 -32.87 -22.60
C ARG A 663 13.05 -33.95 -23.16
N ARG A 664 11.86 -34.13 -22.56
CA ARG A 664 10.86 -35.11 -23.04
C ARG A 664 10.35 -34.73 -24.44
N ARG A 665 10.46 -35.65 -25.41
CA ARG A 665 9.86 -35.54 -26.76
C ARG A 665 8.35 -35.86 -26.70
N LYS A 666 7.48 -34.93 -27.11
CA LYS A 666 6.01 -35.13 -27.16
C LYS A 666 5.59 -36.04 -28.33
N ARG A 667 4.60 -36.91 -28.07
CA ARG A 667 3.94 -37.85 -29.00
C ARG A 667 2.85 -37.11 -29.83
N ARG A 668 2.69 -37.48 -31.11
CA ARG A 668 1.87 -36.81 -32.16
C ARG A 668 0.36 -37.08 -32.05
N THR A 669 -0.47 -36.05 -32.24
CA THR A 669 -1.95 -36.13 -32.44
C THR A 669 -2.44 -34.98 -33.38
N THR A 670 -3.64 -35.14 -33.97
CA THR A 670 -4.10 -34.75 -35.33
C THR A 670 -4.85 -33.40 -35.51
N ALA A 671 -5.06 -32.99 -36.78
CA ALA A 671 -5.48 -31.70 -37.42
C ALA A 671 -6.95 -31.22 -37.32
N VAL A 672 -7.29 -30.04 -37.91
CA VAL A 672 -8.68 -29.49 -38.00
C VAL A 672 -9.01 -28.74 -39.32
N THR A 673 -10.32 -28.55 -39.52
CA THR A 673 -11.12 -28.01 -40.62
C THR A 673 -12.05 -26.84 -40.18
N LYS A 674 -12.29 -25.83 -41.04
CA LYS A 674 -13.38 -24.82 -40.95
C LYS A 674 -13.86 -24.31 -42.32
N GLN A 675 -15.11 -23.81 -42.39
CA GLN A 675 -15.78 -23.43 -43.64
C GLN A 675 -15.34 -22.06 -44.23
N VAL A 676 -15.34 -21.92 -45.56
CA VAL A 676 -14.87 -20.75 -46.34
C VAL A 676 -15.63 -19.45 -46.00
N ASP A 677 -16.86 -19.54 -45.52
CA ASP A 677 -17.76 -18.41 -45.27
C ASP A 677 -17.38 -17.54 -44.05
N ASP A 678 -16.49 -18.03 -43.17
CA ASP A 678 -16.03 -17.30 -41.97
C ASP A 678 -14.98 -16.20 -42.26
N CYS A 679 -14.48 -16.09 -43.51
CA CYS A 679 -13.48 -15.09 -43.92
C CYS A 679 -13.76 -14.61 -45.36
N PRO A 680 -14.69 -13.65 -45.55
CA PRO A 680 -15.06 -13.10 -46.86
C PRO A 680 -13.88 -12.50 -47.64
N GLN A 681 -14.04 -12.31 -48.96
CA GLN A 681 -13.01 -11.69 -49.80
C GLN A 681 -12.63 -10.29 -49.27
N GLY A 682 -11.34 -10.00 -49.22
CA GLY A 682 -10.81 -8.72 -48.72
C GLY A 682 -10.79 -8.60 -47.20
N SER A 683 -11.02 -9.68 -46.46
CA SER A 683 -11.01 -9.69 -44.99
C SER A 683 -9.94 -10.62 -44.41
N CYS A 684 -9.73 -10.51 -43.10
CA CYS A 684 -8.81 -11.35 -42.36
C CYS A 684 -9.38 -11.79 -41.01
N ILE A 685 -8.86 -12.89 -40.46
CA ILE A 685 -9.30 -13.45 -39.19
C ILE A 685 -8.13 -14.08 -38.42
N GLU A 686 -8.11 -13.91 -37.09
CA GLU A 686 -7.08 -14.48 -36.21
C GLU A 686 -7.61 -15.66 -35.40
N ARG A 687 -6.76 -16.68 -35.21
CA ARG A 687 -7.05 -17.80 -34.32
C ARG A 687 -5.83 -18.29 -33.55
N VAL A 688 -6.09 -18.87 -32.40
CA VAL A 688 -5.07 -19.50 -31.54
C VAL A 688 -4.91 -20.96 -31.93
N VAL A 689 -3.70 -21.33 -32.35
CA VAL A 689 -3.27 -22.66 -32.82
C VAL A 689 -2.19 -23.13 -31.85
N GLY A 690 -2.58 -23.92 -30.84
CA GLY A 690 -1.67 -24.30 -29.75
C GLY A 690 -1.35 -23.11 -28.83
N ASP A 691 -0.11 -22.67 -28.79
CA ASP A 691 0.35 -21.46 -28.08
C ASP A 691 0.70 -20.29 -29.02
N ARG A 692 0.34 -20.40 -30.31
CA ARG A 692 0.60 -19.39 -31.34
C ARG A 692 -0.70 -18.78 -31.87
N ILE A 693 -0.62 -17.53 -32.31
CA ILE A 693 -1.70 -16.82 -33.00
C ILE A 693 -1.38 -16.86 -34.49
N VAL A 694 -2.34 -17.29 -35.32
CA VAL A 694 -2.21 -17.34 -36.78
C VAL A 694 -3.28 -16.45 -37.39
N ALA A 695 -2.89 -15.59 -38.34
CA ALA A 695 -3.77 -14.71 -39.09
C ALA A 695 -3.99 -15.26 -40.50
N LEU A 696 -5.25 -15.47 -40.89
CA LEU A 696 -5.67 -15.92 -42.22
C LEU A 696 -6.24 -14.74 -43.00
N PHE A 697 -5.83 -14.59 -44.25
CA PHE A 697 -6.19 -13.50 -45.18
C PHE A 697 -6.83 -14.09 -46.43
N ASN A 698 -7.95 -13.52 -46.89
CA ASN A 698 -8.58 -13.90 -48.16
C ASN A 698 -8.39 -12.80 -49.20
N VAL A 699 -7.44 -13.00 -50.11
CA VAL A 699 -7.13 -12.08 -51.21
C VAL A 699 -7.66 -12.69 -52.50
N ASP A 700 -8.69 -12.08 -53.08
CA ASP A 700 -9.29 -12.50 -54.36
C ASP A 700 -9.67 -13.99 -54.44
N GLY A 701 -10.20 -14.55 -53.34
CA GLY A 701 -10.61 -15.94 -53.25
C GLY A 701 -9.47 -16.92 -52.96
N THR A 702 -8.24 -16.42 -52.82
CA THR A 702 -7.07 -17.21 -52.42
C THR A 702 -6.70 -16.90 -50.97
N PHE A 703 -6.55 -17.96 -50.16
CA PHE A 703 -6.26 -17.82 -48.74
C PHE A 703 -4.77 -17.85 -48.46
N HIS A 704 -4.28 -16.92 -47.64
CA HIS A 704 -2.89 -16.84 -47.19
C HIS A 704 -2.83 -16.78 -45.67
N ALA A 705 -1.79 -17.33 -45.04
CA ALA A 705 -1.67 -17.36 -43.58
C ALA A 705 -0.30 -16.88 -43.12
N LEU A 706 -0.28 -15.98 -42.14
CA LEU A 706 0.93 -15.48 -41.47
C LEU A 706 0.86 -15.71 -39.95
N ASP A 707 1.99 -15.61 -39.26
CA ASP A 707 1.99 -15.49 -37.80
C ASP A 707 1.25 -14.20 -37.42
N GLY A 708 0.26 -14.31 -36.54
CA GLY A 708 -0.66 -13.24 -36.19
C GLY A 708 -0.02 -12.15 -35.33
N VAL A 709 1.22 -12.34 -34.87
CA VAL A 709 1.91 -11.40 -33.97
C VAL A 709 3.03 -10.67 -34.72
N CYS A 710 2.82 -9.39 -34.98
CA CYS A 710 3.79 -8.51 -35.65
C CYS A 710 5.12 -8.48 -34.88
N PRO A 711 6.28 -8.64 -35.56
CA PRO A 711 7.57 -8.89 -34.93
C PRO A 711 8.20 -7.66 -34.26
N HIS A 712 7.60 -6.48 -34.42
CA HIS A 712 8.07 -5.23 -33.80
C HIS A 712 7.64 -5.12 -32.33
N GLN A 713 6.35 -4.87 -32.08
CA GLN A 713 5.78 -4.71 -30.73
C GLN A 713 4.72 -5.75 -30.38
N GLY A 714 4.53 -6.77 -31.21
CA GLY A 714 3.54 -7.82 -30.96
C GLY A 714 2.12 -7.51 -31.45
N GLY A 715 1.97 -6.57 -32.39
CA GLY A 715 0.68 -6.14 -32.94
C GLY A 715 -0.10 -7.24 -33.69
N PRO A 716 -1.43 -7.29 -33.61
CA PRO A 716 -2.26 -8.31 -34.23
C PRO A 716 -2.37 -8.08 -35.74
N LEU A 717 -1.68 -8.89 -36.55
CA LEU A 717 -1.68 -8.73 -37.99
C LEU A 717 -3.03 -9.07 -38.63
N GLY A 718 -3.79 -10.03 -38.09
CA GLY A 718 -5.12 -10.35 -38.59
C GLY A 718 -6.23 -9.43 -38.05
N GLN A 719 -5.85 -8.30 -37.44
CA GLN A 719 -6.72 -7.15 -37.16
C GLN A 719 -6.27 -5.91 -37.95
N GLY A 720 -5.28 -6.07 -38.83
CA GLY A 720 -4.77 -5.02 -39.69
C GLY A 720 -5.65 -4.78 -40.91
N GLU A 721 -5.52 -3.60 -41.51
CA GLU A 721 -6.21 -3.28 -42.76
C GLU A 721 -5.52 -4.01 -43.91
N LEU A 722 -6.29 -4.84 -44.62
CA LEU A 722 -5.83 -5.59 -45.79
C LEU A 722 -6.19 -4.79 -47.06
N SER A 723 -5.17 -4.35 -47.78
CA SER A 723 -5.31 -3.67 -49.08
C SER A 723 -4.55 -4.45 -50.14
N GLY A 724 -5.29 -5.16 -51.01
CA GLY A 724 -4.71 -6.12 -51.95
C GLY A 724 -3.99 -7.25 -51.21
N THR A 725 -2.69 -7.42 -51.46
CA THR A 725 -1.84 -8.40 -50.75
C THR A 725 -1.12 -7.82 -49.53
N ILE A 726 -1.34 -6.55 -49.19
CA ILE A 726 -0.60 -5.89 -48.12
C ILE A 726 -1.48 -5.75 -46.89
N VAL A 727 -1.04 -6.33 -45.79
CA VAL A 727 -1.64 -6.11 -44.47
C VAL A 727 -0.86 -5.04 -43.71
N THR A 728 -1.57 -4.02 -43.26
CA THR A 728 -1.02 -2.95 -42.43
C THR A 728 -1.29 -3.24 -40.96
N CYS A 729 -0.24 -3.45 -40.18
CA CYS A 729 -0.32 -3.67 -38.74
C CYS A 729 -1.02 -2.47 -38.06
N PRO A 730 -2.09 -2.70 -37.29
CA PRO A 730 -2.97 -1.62 -36.83
C PRO A 730 -2.36 -0.77 -35.71
N TRP A 731 -1.25 -1.20 -35.09
CA TRP A 731 -0.64 -0.47 -33.97
C TRP A 731 0.37 0.59 -34.41
N HIS A 732 1.09 0.36 -35.51
CA HIS A 732 2.20 1.22 -35.90
C HIS A 732 2.47 1.21 -37.41
N GLY A 733 1.51 0.74 -38.22
CA GLY A 733 1.51 0.93 -39.67
C GLY A 733 2.52 0.11 -40.45
N TRP A 734 3.17 -0.88 -39.81
CA TRP A 734 4.10 -1.77 -40.52
C TRP A 734 3.36 -2.65 -41.50
N GLN A 735 3.85 -2.70 -42.74
CA GLN A 735 3.17 -3.33 -43.85
C GLN A 735 3.88 -4.61 -44.24
N PHE A 736 3.11 -5.70 -44.37
CA PHE A 736 3.60 -7.02 -44.75
C PHE A 736 2.84 -7.53 -45.96
N ASP A 737 3.54 -8.16 -46.90
CA ASP A 737 2.86 -8.92 -47.95
C ASP A 737 2.36 -10.24 -47.38
N VAL A 738 1.06 -10.52 -47.49
CA VAL A 738 0.45 -11.71 -46.91
C VAL A 738 0.87 -13.01 -47.60
N ARG A 739 1.42 -12.93 -48.81
CA ARG A 739 1.80 -14.11 -49.61
C ARG A 739 3.06 -14.78 -49.08
N ASP A 740 4.02 -13.98 -48.60
CA ASP A 740 5.35 -14.44 -48.21
C ASP A 740 5.83 -13.89 -46.85
N GLY A 741 5.05 -12.98 -46.25
CA GLY A 741 5.35 -12.34 -44.98
C GLY A 741 6.38 -11.21 -45.07
N GLN A 742 6.77 -10.77 -46.27
CA GLN A 742 7.83 -9.78 -46.45
C GLN A 742 7.39 -8.37 -46.03
N HIS A 743 8.21 -7.69 -45.22
CA HIS A 743 7.95 -6.30 -44.86
C HIS A 743 8.22 -5.33 -46.03
N GLN A 744 7.29 -4.40 -46.29
CA GLN A 744 7.31 -3.55 -47.50
C GLN A 744 8.47 -2.54 -47.54
N PHE A 745 8.92 -2.06 -46.38
CA PHE A 745 9.96 -1.02 -46.30
C PHE A 745 11.32 -1.55 -45.86
N SER A 746 11.41 -2.83 -45.51
CA SER A 746 12.67 -3.43 -45.03
C SER A 746 12.80 -4.88 -45.49
N PRO A 747 13.70 -5.18 -46.44
CA PRO A 747 13.86 -6.52 -46.98
C PRO A 747 14.43 -7.52 -45.96
N THR A 748 15.02 -7.05 -44.85
CA THR A 748 15.60 -7.92 -43.81
C THR A 748 14.59 -8.43 -42.78
N ILE A 749 13.34 -7.93 -42.82
CA ILE A 749 12.29 -8.29 -41.88
C ILE A 749 11.25 -9.14 -42.61
N GLN A 750 11.10 -10.39 -42.16
CA GLN A 750 10.15 -11.33 -42.73
C GLN A 750 9.33 -12.01 -41.65
N GLN A 751 8.02 -12.00 -41.83
CA GLN A 751 7.05 -12.65 -40.97
C GLN A 751 6.87 -14.11 -41.38
N PRO A 752 6.79 -15.07 -40.44
CA PRO A 752 6.55 -16.47 -40.79
C PRO A 752 5.22 -16.65 -41.56
N SER A 753 5.26 -17.32 -42.70
CA SER A 753 4.10 -17.66 -43.53
C SER A 753 3.82 -19.18 -43.50
N PHE A 754 2.55 -19.54 -43.67
CA PHE A 754 2.05 -20.91 -43.58
C PHE A 754 1.32 -21.32 -44.86
N ALA A 755 1.49 -22.57 -45.30
CA ALA A 755 0.91 -23.06 -46.55
C ALA A 755 -0.56 -23.45 -46.39
N THR A 756 -1.44 -22.91 -47.23
CA THR A 756 -2.91 -23.12 -47.20
C THR A 756 -3.39 -23.98 -48.39
N ARG A 757 -4.48 -24.74 -48.21
CA ARG A 757 -5.14 -25.57 -49.24
C ARG A 757 -6.65 -25.62 -48.99
N VAL A 758 -7.47 -25.37 -50.00
CA VAL A 758 -8.94 -25.49 -49.89
C VAL A 758 -9.38 -26.90 -50.35
N VAL A 759 -10.21 -27.58 -49.55
CA VAL A 759 -10.84 -28.88 -49.87
C VAL A 759 -12.35 -28.79 -49.56
N GLY A 760 -13.18 -28.80 -50.61
CA GLY A 760 -14.62 -28.56 -50.47
C GLY A 760 -14.91 -27.13 -50.00
N ASN A 761 -15.87 -26.94 -49.09
CA ASN A 761 -16.12 -25.64 -48.46
C ASN A 761 -15.15 -25.35 -47.30
N THR A 762 -13.94 -25.95 -47.27
CA THR A 762 -13.10 -26.00 -46.06
C THR A 762 -11.64 -25.64 -46.35
N VAL A 763 -11.01 -24.76 -45.56
CA VAL A 763 -9.58 -24.41 -45.71
C VAL A 763 -8.73 -25.27 -44.75
N GLN A 764 -7.69 -25.92 -45.27
CA GLN A 764 -6.73 -26.77 -44.57
C GLN A 764 -5.30 -26.25 -44.74
N GLU A 765 -4.50 -26.26 -43.70
CA GLU A 765 -3.07 -25.93 -43.78
C GLU A 765 -2.27 -27.17 -44.21
N LYS A 766 -1.35 -27.02 -45.19
CA LYS A 766 -0.50 -28.12 -45.65
C LYS A 766 0.85 -28.09 -44.92
N GLY A 767 0.86 -28.77 -43.77
CA GLY A 767 2.07 -29.03 -42.99
C GLY A 767 2.11 -28.19 -41.71
N PHE A 768 1.99 -28.89 -40.57
CA PHE A 768 1.90 -28.37 -39.18
C PHE A 768 0.54 -27.86 -38.73
N GLY A 769 -0.42 -28.78 -38.52
CA GLY A 769 -1.76 -28.43 -38.03
C GLY A 769 -1.89 -28.18 -36.51
N LEU A 770 -2.70 -27.18 -36.15
CA LEU A 770 -3.79 -27.31 -35.17
C LEU A 770 -5.03 -26.55 -35.65
N VAL A 771 -6.21 -27.01 -35.27
CA VAL A 771 -7.22 -26.13 -34.66
C VAL A 771 -7.77 -26.90 -33.45
N ALA A 772 -8.65 -26.26 -32.68
CA ALA A 772 -9.40 -26.84 -31.58
C ALA A 772 -10.92 -26.67 -31.82
N VAL A 773 -11.71 -27.64 -31.35
CA VAL A 773 -13.14 -27.48 -31.06
C VAL A 773 -13.30 -27.02 -29.62
N CYS A 774 -14.28 -26.14 -29.40
CA CYS A 774 -14.61 -25.38 -28.22
C CYS A 774 -14.57 -26.13 -26.87
N TYR A 775 -13.97 -25.48 -25.88
CA TYR A 775 -14.56 -25.32 -24.56
C TYR A 775 -14.80 -23.82 -24.34
N GLY A 776 -15.94 -23.46 -23.77
CA GLY A 776 -16.47 -22.10 -23.71
C GLY A 776 -15.46 -21.07 -23.19
N GLN A 777 -15.51 -19.88 -23.78
CA GLN A 777 -14.87 -18.69 -23.24
C GLN A 777 -15.28 -18.54 -21.77
N ALA A 778 -14.32 -18.52 -20.86
CA ALA A 778 -14.52 -17.76 -19.64
C ALA A 778 -14.65 -16.30 -20.08
N SER A 779 -15.88 -15.79 -20.07
CA SER A 779 -16.15 -14.37 -20.22
C SER A 779 -15.43 -13.65 -19.08
N ILE A 780 -14.41 -12.86 -19.39
CA ILE A 780 -13.90 -11.85 -18.47
C ILE A 780 -15.05 -10.86 -18.27
N VAL A 781 -15.66 -10.85 -17.08
CA VAL A 781 -16.76 -9.94 -16.75
C VAL A 781 -16.16 -8.74 -16.04
N ILE A 782 -16.03 -7.62 -16.74
CA ILE A 782 -15.56 -6.38 -16.12
C ILE A 782 -16.72 -5.73 -15.36
N HIS A 783 -16.52 -5.57 -14.05
CA HIS A 783 -17.45 -4.91 -13.15
C HIS A 783 -17.09 -3.43 -13.02
N TYR A 784 -18.04 -2.56 -13.34
CA TYR A 784 -17.87 -1.11 -13.22
C TYR A 784 -18.70 -0.59 -12.06
N ARG A 785 -18.10 0.21 -11.19
CA ARG A 785 -18.80 0.82 -10.07
C ARG A 785 -18.26 2.20 -9.71
N PRO A 786 -19.07 3.06 -9.08
CA PRO A 786 -18.59 4.28 -8.46
C PRO A 786 -17.50 4.04 -7.42
N PHE A 787 -16.73 5.09 -7.16
CA PHE A 787 -15.69 5.17 -6.15
C PHE A 787 -16.23 4.88 -4.74
N ARG A 788 -15.40 4.22 -3.95
CA ARG A 788 -15.55 4.01 -2.51
C ARG A 788 -14.33 4.62 -1.83
N ASN A 789 -14.48 5.12 -0.61
CA ASN A 789 -13.38 5.70 0.19
C ASN A 789 -12.22 4.73 0.45
N SER A 790 -12.40 3.48 0.05
CA SER A 790 -11.49 2.38 0.22
C SER A 790 -10.71 2.03 -1.06
N ASP A 791 -11.01 2.73 -2.16
CA ASP A 791 -10.37 2.61 -3.46
C ASP A 791 -9.09 3.44 -3.66
N PRO A 792 -8.66 4.40 -2.80
CA PRO A 792 -7.41 5.11 -3.05
C PRO A 792 -6.20 4.20 -3.35
N PRO A 793 -5.98 3.05 -2.66
CA PRO A 793 -4.92 2.12 -3.05
C PRO A 793 -5.09 1.51 -4.45
N ALA A 794 -6.34 1.28 -4.89
CA ALA A 794 -6.65 0.78 -6.22
C ALA A 794 -6.42 1.84 -7.31
N LEU A 795 -6.75 3.11 -7.03
CA LEU A 795 -6.38 4.22 -7.93
C LEU A 795 -4.87 4.37 -8.03
N VAL A 796 -4.15 4.26 -6.91
CA VAL A 796 -2.67 4.26 -6.90
C VAL A 796 -2.14 3.11 -7.77
N GLN A 797 -2.69 1.91 -7.62
CA GLN A 797 -2.28 0.76 -8.44
C GLN A 797 -2.54 0.98 -9.94
N ILE A 798 -3.71 1.52 -10.32
CA ILE A 798 -4.02 1.85 -11.72
C ILE A 798 -3.10 2.99 -12.22
N TRP A 799 -2.88 4.03 -11.42
CA TRP A 799 -2.06 5.19 -11.77
C TRP A 799 -0.59 4.78 -11.96
N GLN A 800 -0.02 4.01 -11.03
CA GLN A 800 1.35 3.49 -11.09
C GLN A 800 1.54 2.39 -12.15
N SER A 801 0.45 1.88 -12.74
CA SER A 801 0.54 0.98 -13.89
C SER A 801 0.91 1.69 -15.18
N ARG A 802 0.70 3.02 -15.26
CA ARG A 802 1.07 3.85 -16.41
C ARG A 802 2.58 3.91 -16.57
N ALA A 803 3.05 3.99 -17.81
CA ALA A 803 4.43 4.34 -18.10
C ALA A 803 4.80 5.68 -17.44
N VAL A 804 6.08 5.82 -17.08
CA VAL A 804 6.61 7.09 -16.56
C VAL A 804 6.61 8.10 -17.70
N GLU A 805 5.77 9.11 -17.58
CA GLU A 805 5.60 10.22 -18.53
C GLU A 805 5.99 11.52 -17.82
N ARG A 806 6.55 12.50 -18.55
CA ARG A 806 7.00 13.79 -17.96
C ARG A 806 5.87 14.46 -17.18
N GLY A 807 4.70 14.57 -17.82
CA GLY A 807 3.53 15.23 -17.25
C GLY A 807 2.71 14.35 -16.31
N LEU A 808 3.22 13.21 -15.83
CA LEU A 808 2.50 12.33 -14.90
C LEU A 808 3.31 12.13 -13.63
N THR A 809 2.75 12.52 -12.47
CA THR A 809 3.42 12.32 -11.17
C THR A 809 3.59 10.82 -10.87
N GLN A 810 4.82 10.40 -10.59
CA GLN A 810 5.16 9.02 -10.24
C GLN A 810 6.34 8.95 -9.24
N PRO A 811 6.26 8.12 -8.17
CA PRO A 811 5.08 7.37 -7.76
C PRO A 811 4.04 8.32 -7.13
N VAL A 812 2.75 8.11 -7.44
CA VAL A 812 1.66 8.73 -6.67
C VAL A 812 1.36 7.88 -5.43
N THR A 813 0.96 8.50 -4.32
CA THR A 813 0.51 7.80 -3.11
C THR A 813 -0.96 8.09 -2.84
N ALA A 814 -1.59 7.30 -1.97
CA ALA A 814 -2.98 7.53 -1.59
C ALA A 814 -3.16 8.88 -0.86
N GLU A 815 -2.17 9.27 -0.06
CA GLU A 815 -2.11 10.56 0.64
C GLU A 815 -2.18 11.74 -0.33
N VAL A 816 -1.41 11.69 -1.41
CA VAL A 816 -1.39 12.74 -2.44
C VAL A 816 -2.74 12.85 -3.18
N LEU A 817 -3.43 11.71 -3.41
CA LEU A 817 -4.77 11.72 -3.99
C LEU A 817 -5.83 12.26 -3.00
N GLU A 818 -5.72 11.93 -1.72
CA GLU A 818 -6.58 12.50 -0.67
C GLU A 818 -6.44 14.02 -0.63
N GLU A 819 -5.22 14.52 -0.58
CA GLU A 819 -4.95 15.96 -0.48
C GLU A 819 -5.41 16.72 -1.73
N LEU A 820 -5.12 16.23 -2.93
CA LEU A 820 -5.29 17.01 -4.16
C LEU A 820 -6.57 16.70 -4.94
N VAL A 821 -7.25 15.60 -4.64
CA VAL A 821 -8.45 15.15 -5.37
C VAL A 821 -9.65 14.99 -4.45
N PHE A 822 -9.53 14.19 -3.39
CA PHE A 822 -10.69 13.78 -2.58
C PHE A 822 -11.10 14.81 -1.52
N SER A 823 -10.15 15.63 -1.05
CA SER A 823 -10.41 16.72 -0.10
C SER A 823 -11.25 17.87 -0.67
N LYS A 824 -11.42 17.93 -2.00
CA LYS A 824 -12.10 19.03 -2.66
C LYS A 824 -13.57 19.05 -2.24
N PRO A 825 -14.15 20.20 -1.85
CA PRO A 825 -15.51 20.29 -1.30
C PRO A 825 -16.60 19.89 -2.29
N TYR A 826 -16.25 19.79 -3.58
CA TYR A 826 -17.12 19.39 -4.67
C TYR A 826 -16.79 18.00 -5.23
N PHE A 827 -15.93 17.23 -4.56
CA PHE A 827 -15.67 15.85 -4.93
C PHE A 827 -16.94 15.01 -4.71
N GLU A 828 -17.35 14.29 -5.76
CA GLU A 828 -18.50 13.39 -5.70
C GLU A 828 -18.08 11.97 -6.12
N ASN A 829 -18.30 11.00 -5.24
CA ASN A 829 -17.91 9.61 -5.49
C ASN A 829 -18.57 8.99 -6.74
N ARG A 830 -19.75 9.47 -7.15
CA ARG A 830 -20.45 9.04 -8.37
C ARG A 830 -19.75 9.48 -9.65
N GLY A 831 -18.98 10.57 -9.59
CA GLY A 831 -18.21 11.08 -10.73
C GLY A 831 -16.93 10.30 -11.00
N LEU A 832 -16.41 9.57 -10.02
CA LEU A 832 -15.24 8.69 -10.16
C LEU A 832 -15.70 7.24 -10.27
N ILE A 833 -15.43 6.60 -11.41
CA ILE A 833 -15.91 5.25 -11.73
C ILE A 833 -14.72 4.35 -11.97
N LEU A 834 -14.69 3.20 -11.29
CA LEU A 834 -13.63 2.20 -11.42
C LEU A 834 -14.15 0.97 -12.17
N ALA A 835 -13.28 0.38 -12.96
CA ALA A 835 -13.43 -0.91 -13.61
C ALA A 835 -12.62 -1.97 -12.86
N TRP A 836 -13.22 -3.13 -12.62
CA TRP A 836 -12.67 -4.26 -11.88
C TRP A 836 -12.80 -5.54 -12.69
N ASP A 837 -11.75 -6.34 -12.72
CA ASP A 837 -11.77 -7.74 -13.15
C ASP A 837 -11.66 -8.60 -11.89
N ASP A 838 -12.78 -9.17 -11.44
CA ASP A 838 -12.94 -9.74 -10.10
C ASP A 838 -12.40 -8.83 -8.98
N GLU A 839 -11.28 -9.21 -8.35
CA GLU A 839 -10.63 -8.46 -7.27
C GLU A 839 -9.53 -7.50 -7.77
N THR A 840 -9.27 -7.45 -9.07
CA THR A 840 -8.19 -6.64 -9.67
C THR A 840 -8.73 -5.32 -10.22
N PRO A 841 -8.22 -4.15 -9.80
CA PRO A 841 -8.62 -2.87 -10.38
C PRO A 841 -7.93 -2.68 -11.74
N VAL A 842 -8.70 -2.43 -12.80
CA VAL A 842 -8.21 -2.45 -14.20
C VAL A 842 -8.29 -1.11 -14.92
N GLY A 843 -9.08 -0.17 -14.42
CA GLY A 843 -9.14 1.18 -14.94
C GLY A 843 -10.04 2.09 -14.12
N PHE A 844 -9.95 3.40 -14.33
CA PHE A 844 -10.87 4.37 -13.77
C PHE A 844 -11.07 5.57 -14.70
N VAL A 845 -12.17 6.28 -14.48
CA VAL A 845 -12.47 7.58 -15.10
C VAL A 845 -13.03 8.51 -14.04
N HIS A 846 -12.64 9.78 -14.08
CA HIS A 846 -13.16 10.79 -13.18
C HIS A 846 -13.80 11.93 -13.96
N ALA A 847 -15.11 12.09 -13.80
CA ALA A 847 -15.88 13.21 -14.29
C ALA A 847 -16.08 14.29 -13.23
N GLY A 848 -16.08 15.54 -13.66
CA GLY A 848 -16.32 16.71 -12.82
C GLY A 848 -16.98 17.84 -13.60
N PHE A 849 -17.13 18.98 -12.93
CA PHE A 849 -17.78 20.18 -13.44
C PHE A 849 -16.89 21.40 -13.19
N GLY A 850 -17.07 22.43 -14.00
CA GLY A 850 -16.40 23.71 -13.82
C GLY A 850 -17.16 24.70 -12.95
N PRO A 851 -16.61 25.91 -12.80
CA PRO A 851 -17.27 26.98 -12.07
C PRO A 851 -18.41 27.61 -12.88
N SER A 852 -19.29 28.35 -12.19
CA SER A 852 -20.14 29.37 -12.80
C SER A 852 -19.31 30.53 -13.37
N ASP A 853 -19.93 31.36 -14.20
CA ASP A 853 -19.25 32.49 -14.86
C ASP A 853 -18.61 33.48 -13.86
N ASP A 854 -19.22 33.65 -12.67
CA ASP A 854 -18.71 34.45 -11.56
C ASP A 854 -17.69 33.72 -10.65
N GLN A 855 -17.44 32.43 -10.92
CA GLN A 855 -16.55 31.55 -10.18
C GLN A 855 -16.84 31.39 -8.68
N GLN A 856 -18.08 31.63 -8.26
CA GLN A 856 -18.50 31.51 -6.86
C GLN A 856 -19.13 30.15 -6.50
N ARG A 857 -19.46 29.32 -7.49
CA ARG A 857 -20.08 27.99 -7.30
C ARG A 857 -19.79 27.08 -8.49
N ILE A 858 -20.22 25.82 -8.42
CA ILE A 858 -20.18 24.87 -9.54
C ILE A 858 -21.28 25.18 -10.56
N SER A 859 -20.96 25.04 -11.84
CA SER A 859 -21.93 25.02 -12.94
C SER A 859 -22.01 23.63 -13.54
N TYR A 860 -23.21 23.04 -13.54
CA TYR A 860 -23.45 21.73 -14.14
C TYR A 860 -23.67 21.79 -15.66
N MET A 861 -23.62 22.97 -16.30
CA MET A 861 -23.85 23.09 -17.75
C MET A 861 -22.72 22.48 -18.58
N LEU A 862 -21.47 22.59 -18.10
CA LEU A 862 -20.27 22.09 -18.76
C LEU A 862 -19.69 20.95 -17.93
N GLY A 863 -19.76 19.74 -18.47
CA GLY A 863 -19.15 18.55 -17.86
C GLY A 863 -17.76 18.30 -18.42
N VAL A 864 -16.84 17.77 -17.62
CA VAL A 864 -15.49 17.43 -18.05
C VAL A 864 -15.08 16.06 -17.54
N THR A 865 -14.46 15.24 -18.39
CA THR A 865 -13.75 14.04 -17.95
C THR A 865 -12.30 14.44 -17.63
N CYS A 866 -11.97 14.50 -16.35
CA CYS A 866 -10.73 15.03 -15.82
C CYS A 866 -9.57 14.05 -15.94
N ALA A 867 -9.83 12.76 -15.76
CA ALA A 867 -8.84 11.70 -15.88
C ALA A 867 -9.47 10.44 -16.46
N LEU A 868 -8.73 9.74 -17.32
CA LEU A 868 -9.05 8.42 -17.83
C LEU A 868 -7.78 7.59 -17.76
N MET A 869 -7.80 6.51 -16.99
CA MET A 869 -6.65 5.60 -16.89
C MET A 869 -7.11 4.16 -17.00
N VAL A 870 -6.47 3.39 -17.87
CA VAL A 870 -6.67 1.95 -18.00
C VAL A 870 -5.30 1.31 -17.98
N ARG A 871 -5.14 0.26 -17.17
CA ARG A 871 -3.89 -0.48 -17.07
C ARG A 871 -3.49 -1.01 -18.44
N ASP A 872 -2.19 -0.97 -18.74
CA ASP A 872 -1.65 -1.30 -20.06
C ASP A 872 -2.05 -2.71 -20.54
N ASP A 873 -2.12 -3.67 -19.62
CA ASP A 873 -2.52 -5.07 -19.84
C ASP A 873 -4.01 -5.25 -20.18
N TYR A 874 -4.86 -4.26 -19.89
CA TYR A 874 -6.33 -4.31 -20.07
C TYR A 874 -6.86 -3.36 -21.16
N ARG A 875 -5.99 -2.53 -21.78
CA ARG A 875 -6.41 -1.51 -22.77
C ARG A 875 -7.17 -2.05 -23.99
N ARG A 876 -7.02 -3.34 -24.30
CA ARG A 876 -7.61 -3.98 -25.51
C ARG A 876 -8.99 -4.58 -25.30
N LEU A 877 -9.55 -4.47 -24.09
CA LEU A 877 -10.86 -5.06 -23.73
C LEU A 877 -12.02 -4.07 -23.85
N GLY A 878 -11.82 -2.89 -24.46
CA GLY A 878 -12.87 -1.87 -24.60
C GLY A 878 -13.22 -1.11 -23.31
N ILE A 879 -12.51 -1.38 -22.21
CA ILE A 879 -12.78 -0.79 -20.89
C ILE A 879 -12.75 0.74 -20.91
N GLY A 880 -11.80 1.34 -21.64
CA GLY A 880 -11.69 2.80 -21.74
C GLY A 880 -12.91 3.45 -22.39
N ARG A 881 -13.49 2.83 -23.43
CA ARG A 881 -14.71 3.33 -24.08
C ARG A 881 -15.90 3.25 -23.14
N GLU A 882 -16.07 2.11 -22.46
CA GLU A 882 -17.15 1.92 -21.48
C GLU A 882 -17.03 2.89 -20.30
N LEU A 883 -15.81 3.14 -19.81
CA LEU A 883 -15.55 4.15 -18.79
C LEU A 883 -15.96 5.55 -19.27
N ILE A 884 -15.57 5.97 -20.49
CA ILE A 884 -16.05 7.23 -21.07
C ILE A 884 -17.57 7.27 -21.17
N THR A 885 -18.22 6.22 -21.68
CA THR A 885 -19.68 6.14 -21.76
C THR A 885 -20.35 6.34 -20.39
N ARG A 886 -19.79 5.75 -19.34
CA ARG A 886 -20.30 5.93 -17.96
C ARG A 886 -20.04 7.33 -17.41
N SER A 887 -18.89 7.93 -17.74
CA SER A 887 -18.59 9.33 -17.43
C SER A 887 -19.61 10.26 -18.11
N GLU A 888 -19.88 10.07 -19.40
CA GLU A 888 -20.89 10.82 -20.16
C GLU A 888 -22.28 10.69 -19.54
N HIS A 889 -22.67 9.47 -19.14
CA HIS A 889 -23.95 9.23 -18.47
C HIS A 889 -24.05 10.02 -17.17
N TYR A 890 -23.03 9.96 -16.31
CA TYR A 890 -23.00 10.73 -15.05
C TYR A 890 -23.10 12.24 -15.29
N LEU A 891 -22.34 12.77 -16.25
CA LEU A 891 -22.34 14.20 -16.56
C LEU A 891 -23.70 14.67 -17.09
N ARG A 892 -24.31 13.90 -18.01
CA ARG A 892 -25.63 14.21 -18.57
C ARG A 892 -26.76 14.07 -17.56
N GLU A 893 -26.72 13.06 -16.68
CA GLU A 893 -27.68 12.88 -15.59
C GLU A 893 -27.72 14.10 -14.67
N ARG A 894 -26.59 14.82 -14.53
CA ARG A 894 -26.47 16.05 -13.74
C ARG A 894 -26.74 17.34 -14.52
N GLY A 895 -27.09 17.25 -15.79
CA GLY A 895 -27.51 18.39 -16.61
C GLY A 895 -26.43 19.01 -17.50
N ALA A 896 -25.30 18.32 -17.72
CA ALA A 896 -24.30 18.78 -18.68
C ALA A 896 -24.84 18.75 -20.11
N LYS A 897 -24.75 19.89 -20.80
CA LYS A 897 -25.12 20.03 -22.21
C LYS A 897 -23.93 19.91 -23.15
N VAL A 898 -22.74 20.23 -22.64
CA VAL A 898 -21.48 20.16 -23.38
C VAL A 898 -20.48 19.37 -22.55
N LEU A 899 -19.80 18.41 -23.19
CA LEU A 899 -18.84 17.54 -22.54
C LEU A 899 -17.43 17.81 -23.04
N TYR A 900 -16.49 17.99 -22.13
CA TYR A 900 -15.07 18.15 -22.40
C TYR A 900 -14.29 16.88 -22.04
N GLY A 901 -13.27 16.56 -22.83
CA GLY A 901 -12.34 15.47 -22.59
C GLY A 901 -10.94 16.04 -22.30
N GLY A 902 -10.41 15.73 -21.12
CA GLY A 902 -9.22 16.37 -20.59
C GLY A 902 -9.55 17.69 -19.89
N ALA A 903 -9.05 17.86 -18.67
CA ALA A 903 -9.29 19.05 -17.88
C ALA A 903 -8.42 20.23 -18.32
N ILE A 904 -8.97 21.44 -18.28
CA ILE A 904 -8.27 22.69 -18.64
C ILE A 904 -8.90 23.87 -17.90
N ARG A 905 -8.13 24.88 -17.50
CA ARG A 905 -8.67 26.05 -16.78
C ARG A 905 -9.72 26.80 -17.63
N PRO A 906 -10.90 27.15 -17.08
CA PRO A 906 -11.35 26.96 -15.69
C PRO A 906 -12.08 25.62 -15.41
N LEU A 907 -12.26 24.74 -16.39
CA LEU A 907 -12.76 23.36 -16.23
C LEU A 907 -11.69 22.40 -15.68
N ASN A 908 -11.02 22.78 -14.60
CA ASN A 908 -9.91 22.05 -13.97
C ASN A 908 -10.20 21.64 -12.51
N PRO A 909 -11.28 20.88 -12.24
CA PRO A 909 -11.71 20.60 -10.86
C PRO A 909 -10.72 19.73 -10.06
N PHE A 910 -9.95 18.86 -10.72
CA PHE A 910 -9.14 17.81 -10.08
C PHE A 910 -7.79 17.60 -10.78
N TYR A 911 -6.84 16.98 -10.07
CA TYR A 911 -5.54 16.52 -10.58
C TYR A 911 -4.50 17.60 -10.92
N LEU A 912 -4.75 18.87 -10.58
CA LEU A 912 -3.74 19.91 -10.69
C LEU A 912 -2.49 19.53 -9.89
N GLY A 913 -1.33 19.58 -10.53
CA GLY A 913 -0.05 19.14 -9.94
C GLY A 913 0.23 17.65 -10.02
N LEU A 914 -0.73 16.82 -10.45
CA LEU A 914 -0.55 15.38 -10.65
C LEU A 914 -0.45 14.99 -12.12
N TYR A 915 -1.11 15.77 -12.98
CA TYR A 915 -1.14 15.57 -14.42
C TYR A 915 -0.85 16.90 -15.15
N GLY A 916 0.03 16.91 -16.15
CA GLY A 916 0.39 18.08 -16.93
C GLY A 916 1.68 18.80 -16.50
N GLY A 917 1.53 20.03 -15.99
CA GLY A 917 2.65 20.93 -15.69
C GLY A 917 2.20 22.07 -14.78
N SER A 918 2.41 23.34 -15.18
CA SER A 918 1.96 24.49 -14.37
C SER A 918 0.44 24.59 -14.23
N GLU A 919 -0.31 24.00 -15.17
CA GLU A 919 -1.77 23.87 -15.23
C GLU A 919 -2.15 22.48 -15.83
N LEU A 920 -3.46 22.22 -15.98
CA LEU A 920 -3.97 21.05 -16.68
C LEU A 920 -4.07 21.30 -18.21
N PRO A 921 -3.43 20.49 -19.06
CA PRO A 921 -3.26 20.78 -20.48
C PRO A 921 -4.35 20.18 -21.39
N GLY A 922 -5.44 19.64 -20.86
CA GLY A 922 -6.33 18.73 -21.59
C GLY A 922 -5.82 17.30 -21.51
N VAL A 923 -5.72 16.59 -22.64
CA VAL A 923 -5.12 15.25 -22.73
C VAL A 923 -3.73 15.38 -23.34
N LEU A 924 -2.68 15.00 -22.61
CA LEU A 924 -1.29 15.12 -23.06
C LEU A 924 -1.06 14.44 -24.41
N ASP A 925 -0.15 15.00 -25.20
CA ASP A 925 0.28 14.42 -26.48
C ASP A 925 1.02 13.08 -26.31
N SER A 926 1.63 12.88 -25.14
CA SER A 926 2.22 11.60 -24.73
C SER A 926 1.16 10.52 -24.46
N ASP A 927 -0.09 10.88 -24.10
CA ASP A 927 -1.18 9.93 -23.84
C ASP A 927 -2.04 9.67 -25.09
N GLN A 928 -1.41 9.18 -26.17
CA GLN A 928 -2.09 8.92 -27.44
C GLN A 928 -3.27 7.95 -27.30
N ALA A 929 -3.18 6.99 -26.38
CA ALA A 929 -4.24 6.01 -26.14
C ALA A 929 -5.53 6.69 -25.64
N ALA A 930 -5.42 7.62 -24.68
CA ALA A 930 -6.57 8.38 -24.22
C ALA A 930 -7.16 9.25 -25.34
N GLN A 931 -6.32 9.92 -26.13
CA GLN A 931 -6.79 10.72 -27.28
C GLN A 931 -7.58 9.87 -28.30
N GLN A 932 -7.09 8.67 -28.60
CA GLN A 932 -7.79 7.73 -29.50
C GLN A 932 -9.14 7.28 -28.93
N ILE A 933 -9.23 7.05 -27.61
CA ILE A 933 -10.49 6.68 -26.95
C ILE A 933 -11.49 7.84 -27.07
N TYR A 934 -11.10 9.08 -26.80
CA TYR A 934 -11.98 10.24 -26.95
C TYR A 934 -12.49 10.40 -28.39
N ARG A 935 -11.60 10.30 -29.39
CA ARG A 935 -12.00 10.35 -30.81
C ARG A 935 -12.97 9.22 -31.16
N ALA A 936 -12.71 8.00 -30.68
CA ALA A 936 -13.59 6.84 -30.89
C ALA A 936 -14.96 6.99 -30.20
N CYS A 937 -15.04 7.73 -29.10
CA CYS A 937 -16.29 8.07 -28.41
C CYS A 937 -17.00 9.31 -29.01
N GLY A 938 -16.50 9.86 -30.12
CA GLY A 938 -17.15 10.96 -30.84
C GLY A 938 -16.77 12.37 -30.37
N TYR A 939 -15.71 12.52 -29.58
CA TYR A 939 -15.18 13.84 -29.24
C TYR A 939 -14.34 14.40 -30.39
N ARG A 940 -14.41 15.72 -30.58
CA ARG A 940 -13.58 16.48 -31.54
C ARG A 940 -12.55 17.32 -30.80
N GLU A 941 -11.33 17.34 -31.32
CA GLU A 941 -10.27 18.23 -30.84
C GLU A 941 -10.61 19.67 -31.26
N ILE A 942 -10.68 20.59 -30.30
CA ILE A 942 -11.09 21.98 -30.56
C ILE A 942 -9.97 23.00 -30.35
N ASP A 943 -8.95 22.65 -29.57
CA ASP A 943 -7.80 23.51 -29.31
C ASP A 943 -6.63 22.68 -28.72
N ARG A 944 -5.46 23.30 -28.60
CA ARG A 944 -4.24 22.71 -28.06
C ARG A 944 -3.55 23.61 -27.04
N THR A 945 -2.92 23.00 -26.06
CA THR A 945 -2.06 23.66 -25.08
C THR A 945 -0.59 23.41 -25.40
N CYS A 946 0.25 24.40 -25.14
CA CYS A 946 1.70 24.31 -25.20
C CYS A 946 2.26 24.43 -23.79
N ILE A 947 3.14 23.50 -23.40
CA ILE A 947 3.84 23.48 -22.12
C ILE A 947 5.29 23.87 -22.36
N PHE A 948 5.72 24.92 -21.67
CA PHE A 948 7.06 25.45 -21.76
C PHE A 948 7.80 25.35 -20.44
N GLN A 949 9.12 25.17 -20.51
CA GLN A 949 9.97 24.99 -19.35
C GLN A 949 11.24 25.84 -19.44
N ARG A 950 11.68 26.38 -18.31
CA ARG A 950 12.91 27.17 -18.17
C ARG A 950 13.75 26.65 -17.00
N ASP A 951 15.02 26.38 -17.28
CA ASP A 951 16.04 26.19 -16.23
C ASP A 951 16.50 27.56 -15.73
N LEU A 952 16.57 27.73 -14.41
CA LEU A 952 17.00 28.96 -13.76
C LEU A 952 18.51 29.05 -13.55
N ALA A 953 19.24 27.93 -13.69
CA ALA A 953 20.70 27.92 -13.61
C ALA A 953 21.30 28.84 -14.68
N GLY A 954 21.97 29.91 -14.23
CA GLY A 954 22.57 30.89 -15.11
C GLY A 954 21.58 31.81 -15.86
N PHE A 955 20.31 31.87 -15.43
CA PHE A 955 19.33 32.80 -16.01
C PHE A 955 19.80 34.26 -15.85
N ARG A 956 19.72 35.02 -16.94
CA ARG A 956 19.99 36.47 -16.95
C ARG A 956 18.78 37.21 -17.52
N ALA A 957 18.26 38.15 -16.74
CA ALA A 957 17.17 39.00 -17.18
C ALA A 957 17.62 39.82 -18.41
N PRO A 958 16.79 39.95 -19.45
CA PRO A 958 17.08 40.80 -20.60
C PRO A 958 17.22 42.26 -20.17
N ILE A 959 18.27 42.93 -20.62
CA ILE A 959 18.54 44.35 -20.34
C ILE A 959 18.38 45.13 -21.66
N ASP A 960 17.30 45.87 -21.78
CA ASP A 960 17.06 46.81 -22.88
C ASP A 960 16.59 48.18 -22.36
N ARG A 961 16.49 49.18 -23.25
CA ARG A 961 16.11 50.56 -22.90
C ARG A 961 14.74 50.64 -22.21
N TYR A 962 13.78 49.81 -22.61
CA TYR A 962 12.44 49.76 -22.02
C TYR A 962 12.49 49.11 -20.64
N GLN A 963 13.23 48.01 -20.47
CA GLN A 963 13.43 47.34 -19.17
C GLN A 963 14.10 48.29 -18.15
N MET A 964 15.05 49.11 -18.59
CA MET A 964 15.72 50.10 -17.74
C MET A 964 14.80 51.26 -17.34
N GLN A 965 13.89 51.71 -18.22
CA GLN A 965 12.89 52.71 -17.88
C GLN A 965 11.89 52.18 -16.84
N ILE A 966 11.41 50.95 -17.02
CA ILE A 966 10.50 50.29 -16.07
C ILE A 966 11.19 50.14 -14.70
N ARG A 967 12.43 49.64 -14.64
CA ARG A 967 13.21 49.51 -13.39
C ARG A 967 13.36 50.82 -12.60
N ARG A 968 13.44 51.96 -13.29
CA ARG A 968 13.55 53.28 -12.64
C ARG A 968 12.23 53.71 -12.00
N ARG A 969 11.11 53.51 -12.69
CA ARG A 969 9.78 54.00 -12.27
C ARG A 969 8.98 53.01 -11.42
N MET A 970 9.25 51.72 -11.52
CA MET A 970 8.47 50.65 -10.90
C MET A 970 9.25 49.91 -9.82
N THR A 971 8.53 49.32 -8.86
CA THR A 971 9.06 48.38 -7.88
C THR A 971 8.30 47.06 -7.94
N VAL A 972 8.95 45.94 -7.60
CA VAL A 972 8.28 44.64 -7.53
C VAL A 972 7.95 44.36 -6.07
N LYS A 973 6.67 44.18 -5.77
CA LYS A 973 6.19 43.71 -4.48
C LYS A 973 5.96 42.21 -4.56
N VAL A 974 6.45 41.48 -3.57
CA VAL A 974 6.23 40.03 -3.45
C VAL A 974 5.26 39.79 -2.31
N THR A 975 4.24 38.97 -2.57
CA THR A 975 3.30 38.50 -1.55
C THR A 975 3.32 36.97 -1.57
N GLU A 976 3.72 36.38 -0.46
CA GLU A 976 3.60 34.95 -0.21
C GLU A 976 2.19 34.61 0.25
N ASP A 977 1.66 33.52 -0.26
CA ASP A 977 0.28 33.05 -0.15
C ASP A 977 -0.79 34.16 -0.25
N PRO A 978 -0.90 34.81 -1.42
CA PRO A 978 -1.88 35.87 -1.62
C PRO A 978 -3.32 35.34 -1.44
N PRO A 979 -4.25 36.13 -0.87
CA PRO A 979 -5.66 35.72 -0.79
C PRO A 979 -6.24 35.34 -2.16
N THR A 980 -7.05 34.28 -2.18
CA THR A 980 -7.76 33.79 -3.36
C THR A 980 -8.86 34.77 -3.77
N LYS A 981 -9.00 35.05 -5.07
CA LYS A 981 -9.98 36.02 -5.60
C LYS A 981 -11.39 35.44 -5.66
N THR A 982 -11.52 34.14 -5.91
CA THR A 982 -12.81 33.46 -6.14
C THR A 982 -12.90 32.18 -5.32
N TRP A 983 -14.12 31.68 -5.10
CA TRP A 983 -14.33 30.36 -4.48
C TRP A 983 -13.67 29.25 -5.31
N TRP A 984 -13.74 29.34 -6.64
CA TRP A 984 -13.09 28.37 -7.53
C TRP A 984 -11.57 28.36 -7.38
N GLU A 985 -10.94 29.54 -7.31
CA GLU A 985 -9.50 29.65 -7.07
C GLU A 985 -9.13 29.08 -5.70
N ALA A 986 -9.94 29.35 -4.67
CA ALA A 986 -9.72 28.78 -3.33
C ALA A 986 -9.77 27.24 -3.34
N CYS A 987 -10.70 26.65 -4.08
CA CYS A 987 -10.81 25.20 -4.14
C CYS A 987 -9.71 24.55 -4.99
N THR A 988 -9.32 25.17 -6.09
CA THR A 988 -8.31 24.62 -7.01
C THR A 988 -6.89 24.83 -6.49
N PHE A 989 -6.59 26.02 -5.97
CA PHE A 989 -5.25 26.44 -5.56
C PHE A 989 -5.01 26.57 -4.04
N GLY A 990 -6.05 26.53 -3.20
CA GLY A 990 -5.91 26.80 -1.76
C GLY A 990 -5.05 25.80 -0.98
N GLY A 991 -4.71 24.65 -1.57
CA GLY A 991 -3.77 23.68 -0.99
C GLY A 991 -2.30 23.90 -1.40
N PHE A 992 -2.00 24.94 -2.19
CA PHE A 992 -0.66 25.18 -2.71
C PHE A 992 -0.10 26.53 -2.29
N ASP A 993 1.17 26.52 -1.89
CA ASP A 993 1.95 27.74 -1.65
C ASP A 993 2.07 28.54 -2.95
N ARG A 994 1.52 29.76 -2.93
CA ARG A 994 1.55 30.70 -4.06
C ARG A 994 2.43 31.90 -3.76
N THR A 995 3.09 32.41 -4.78
CA THR A 995 3.87 33.64 -4.70
C THR A 995 3.39 34.59 -5.79
N ARG A 996 2.84 35.74 -5.40
CA ARG A 996 2.44 36.81 -6.31
C ARG A 996 3.51 37.88 -6.37
N PHE A 997 3.94 38.20 -7.60
CA PHE A 997 4.79 39.34 -7.89
C PHE A 997 3.93 40.42 -8.53
N GLU A 998 3.94 41.62 -7.96
CA GLU A 998 3.19 42.77 -8.46
C GLU A 998 4.15 43.89 -8.86
N LEU A 999 3.92 44.47 -10.03
CA LEU A 999 4.67 45.63 -10.53
C LEU A 999 3.92 46.91 -10.12
N ILE A 1000 4.49 47.64 -9.16
CA ILE A 1000 3.90 48.84 -8.57
C ILE A 1000 4.60 50.09 -9.09
N ASP A 1001 3.84 51.10 -9.52
CA ASP A 1001 4.38 52.42 -9.84
C ASP A 1001 4.80 53.17 -8.58
N LYS A 1002 6.06 53.62 -8.53
CA LYS A 1002 6.62 54.28 -7.33
C LYS A 1002 5.91 55.59 -7.00
N THR A 1003 5.31 56.26 -7.98
CA THR A 1003 4.66 57.56 -7.83
C THR A 1003 3.20 57.39 -7.43
N THR A 1004 2.44 56.57 -8.17
CA THR A 1004 0.99 56.42 -7.95
C THR A 1004 0.65 55.33 -6.94
N GLN A 1005 1.61 54.46 -6.58
CA GLN A 1005 1.42 53.28 -5.74
C GLN A 1005 0.38 52.29 -6.29
N GLN A 1006 0.03 52.38 -7.58
CA GLN A 1006 -0.89 51.46 -8.24
C GLN A 1006 -0.15 50.23 -8.78
N SER A 1007 -0.79 49.06 -8.66
CA SER A 1007 -0.36 47.81 -9.29
C SER A 1007 -0.74 47.83 -10.77
N LEU A 1008 0.24 47.67 -11.67
CA LEU A 1008 0.04 47.76 -13.12
C LEU A 1008 0.11 46.39 -13.82
N ALA A 1009 0.76 45.42 -13.18
CA ALA A 1009 0.87 44.05 -13.65
C ALA A 1009 1.08 43.10 -12.47
N SER A 1010 0.58 41.87 -12.58
CA SER A 1010 0.82 40.82 -11.58
C SER A 1010 1.12 39.48 -12.25
N VAL A 1011 1.93 38.66 -11.59
CA VAL A 1011 2.17 37.27 -11.98
C VAL A 1011 2.14 36.38 -10.74
N ILE A 1012 1.50 35.21 -10.85
CA ILE A 1012 1.40 34.23 -9.76
C ILE A 1012 2.14 32.97 -10.17
N PHE A 1013 3.01 32.52 -9.26
CA PHE A 1013 3.65 31.23 -9.30
C PHE A 1013 3.16 30.37 -8.14
N TRP A 1014 3.18 29.05 -8.30
CA TRP A 1014 2.98 28.10 -7.22
C TRP A 1014 4.05 27.02 -7.26
N ARG A 1015 4.32 26.38 -6.12
CA ARG A 1015 5.27 25.26 -6.06
C ARG A 1015 4.61 24.00 -6.61
N ILE A 1016 5.11 23.52 -7.75
CA ILE A 1016 4.63 22.28 -8.40
C ILE A 1016 5.28 21.04 -7.78
N GLU A 1017 5.15 20.88 -6.46
CA GLU A 1017 5.93 19.91 -5.66
C GLU A 1017 5.78 18.44 -6.09
N PRO A 1018 4.58 17.90 -6.39
CA PRO A 1018 4.46 16.49 -6.77
C PRO A 1018 5.18 16.16 -8.09
N LEU A 1019 5.00 17.01 -9.11
CA LEU A 1019 5.72 16.88 -10.39
C LEU A 1019 7.21 17.21 -10.25
N GLY A 1020 7.56 18.25 -9.51
CA GLY A 1020 8.95 18.62 -9.24
C GLY A 1020 9.74 17.50 -8.56
N THR A 1021 9.13 16.82 -7.59
CA THR A 1021 9.68 15.62 -6.94
C THR A 1021 9.89 14.50 -7.94
N SER A 1022 8.93 14.27 -8.83
CA SER A 1022 9.05 13.26 -9.92
C SER A 1022 10.20 13.58 -10.88
N TRP A 1023 10.51 14.86 -11.09
CA TRP A 1023 11.65 15.31 -11.90
C TRP A 1023 12.97 15.42 -11.12
N GLY A 1024 12.95 15.20 -9.80
CA GLY A 1024 14.11 15.35 -8.92
C GLY A 1024 14.60 16.81 -8.77
N VAL A 1025 13.73 17.81 -8.98
CA VAL A 1025 14.10 19.23 -8.91
C VAL A 1025 13.04 20.08 -8.21
N GLN A 1026 13.48 21.14 -7.52
CA GLN A 1026 12.55 22.18 -7.02
C GLN A 1026 12.04 23.01 -8.18
N ALA A 1027 10.73 22.98 -8.42
CA ALA A 1027 10.11 23.61 -9.57
C ALA A 1027 8.89 24.48 -9.19
N ALA A 1028 8.67 25.54 -9.97
CA ALA A 1028 7.51 26.43 -9.84
C ALA A 1028 6.70 26.49 -11.14
N GLY A 1029 5.38 26.61 -11.04
CA GLY A 1029 4.48 26.79 -12.18
C GLY A 1029 3.91 28.20 -12.24
N LEU A 1030 4.01 28.86 -13.39
CA LEU A 1030 3.31 30.12 -13.67
C LEU A 1030 1.85 29.82 -14.03
N VAL A 1031 0.91 30.41 -13.28
CA VAL A 1031 -0.53 30.14 -13.44
C VAL A 1031 -1.36 31.35 -13.83
N ASP A 1032 -0.92 32.56 -13.49
CA ASP A 1032 -1.64 33.78 -13.80
C ASP A 1032 -0.67 34.90 -14.16
N LEU A 1033 -0.93 35.60 -15.27
CA LEU A 1033 -0.16 36.76 -15.72
C LEU A 1033 -1.13 37.82 -16.23
N GLU A 1034 -1.27 38.89 -15.47
CA GLU A 1034 -2.16 40.00 -15.78
C GLU A 1034 -1.34 41.28 -16.01
N VAL A 1035 -1.63 42.00 -17.09
CA VAL A 1035 -1.12 43.35 -17.35
C VAL A 1035 -2.31 44.24 -17.67
N HIS A 1036 -2.40 45.38 -16.96
CA HIS A 1036 -3.43 46.39 -17.21
C HIS A 1036 -3.46 46.77 -18.69
N GLU A 1037 -4.67 46.89 -19.24
CA GLU A 1037 -4.89 47.01 -20.68
C GLU A 1037 -4.14 48.18 -21.31
N GLU A 1038 -4.16 49.34 -20.64
CA GLU A 1038 -3.46 50.58 -21.02
C GLU A 1038 -1.93 50.45 -21.06
N HIS A 1039 -1.39 49.39 -20.44
CA HIS A 1039 0.04 49.14 -20.29
C HIS A 1039 0.53 47.90 -21.05
N ARG A 1040 -0.36 47.20 -21.76
CA ARG A 1040 0.01 46.06 -22.62
C ARG A 1040 0.97 46.53 -23.72
N LYS A 1041 1.87 45.64 -24.16
CA LYS A 1041 2.89 45.88 -25.19
C LYS A 1041 3.96 46.93 -24.84
N GLN A 1042 4.00 47.44 -23.60
CA GLN A 1042 5.05 48.37 -23.12
C GLN A 1042 6.24 47.68 -22.43
N GLY A 1043 6.38 46.36 -22.57
CA GLY A 1043 7.50 45.59 -22.00
C GLY A 1043 7.35 45.20 -20.52
N MET A 1044 6.22 45.52 -19.88
CA MET A 1044 5.97 45.24 -18.46
C MET A 1044 5.91 43.74 -18.12
N ALA A 1045 5.25 42.92 -18.95
CA ALA A 1045 5.21 41.46 -18.75
C ALA A 1045 6.62 40.84 -18.80
N THR A 1046 7.43 41.25 -19.78
CA THR A 1046 8.83 40.80 -19.89
C THR A 1046 9.62 41.17 -18.64
N PHE A 1047 9.45 42.39 -18.14
CA PHE A 1047 10.14 42.85 -16.93
C PHE A 1047 9.74 42.06 -15.70
N LEU A 1048 8.42 41.97 -15.45
CA LEU A 1048 7.88 41.34 -14.26
C LEU A 1048 8.22 39.85 -14.19
N VAL A 1049 8.01 39.10 -15.27
CA VAL A 1049 8.35 37.67 -15.32
C VAL A 1049 9.86 37.49 -15.18
N SER A 1050 10.69 38.33 -15.81
CA SER A 1050 12.16 38.23 -15.66
C SER A 1050 12.62 38.44 -14.22
N GLU A 1051 12.08 39.43 -13.52
CA GLU A 1051 12.47 39.69 -12.13
C GLU A 1051 11.92 38.58 -11.19
N ALA A 1052 10.74 38.04 -11.46
CA ALA A 1052 10.19 36.89 -10.74
C ALA A 1052 11.07 35.64 -10.91
N LEU A 1053 11.47 35.28 -12.14
CA LEU A 1053 12.36 34.13 -12.40
C LEU A 1053 13.70 34.26 -11.67
N LYS A 1054 14.26 35.48 -11.64
CA LYS A 1054 15.50 35.77 -10.92
C LYS A 1054 15.34 35.56 -9.41
N GLN A 1055 14.26 36.07 -8.81
CA GLN A 1055 14.01 35.93 -7.38
C GLN A 1055 13.69 34.48 -6.98
N LEU A 1056 12.93 33.75 -7.81
CA LEU A 1056 12.69 32.32 -7.61
C LEU A 1056 14.00 31.53 -7.63
N GLY A 1057 14.90 31.84 -8.57
CA GLY A 1057 16.23 31.21 -8.62
C GLY A 1057 17.08 31.49 -7.39
N GLN A 1058 17.02 32.72 -6.87
CA GLN A 1058 17.67 33.09 -5.60
C GLN A 1058 17.06 32.37 -4.38
N SER A 1059 15.79 31.97 -4.48
CA SER A 1059 15.04 31.27 -3.42
C SER A 1059 15.14 29.74 -3.52
N GLY A 1060 16.00 29.21 -4.39
CA GLY A 1060 16.29 27.77 -4.49
C GLY A 1060 15.47 26.99 -5.52
N PHE A 1061 14.63 27.66 -6.32
CA PHE A 1061 13.98 27.01 -7.46
C PHE A 1061 14.98 26.79 -8.60
N HIS A 1062 14.95 25.60 -9.18
CA HIS A 1062 15.84 25.23 -10.29
C HIS A 1062 15.13 25.35 -11.64
N ARG A 1063 13.80 25.21 -11.65
CA ARG A 1063 13.01 25.09 -12.86
C ARG A 1063 11.69 25.84 -12.75
N VAL A 1064 11.26 26.43 -13.84
CA VAL A 1064 9.96 27.07 -13.95
C VAL A 1064 9.21 26.56 -15.16
N GLU A 1065 7.94 26.24 -14.99
CA GLU A 1065 7.04 25.86 -16.07
C GLU A 1065 5.96 26.88 -16.30
N VAL A 1066 5.51 26.97 -17.54
CA VAL A 1066 4.39 27.78 -17.93
C VAL A 1066 3.60 27.10 -19.04
N GLN A 1067 2.29 27.30 -19.01
CA GLN A 1067 1.37 26.75 -20.01
C GLN A 1067 0.53 27.87 -20.63
N THR A 1068 0.19 27.69 -21.90
CA THR A 1068 -0.72 28.59 -22.61
C THR A 1068 -1.39 27.87 -23.78
N MET A 1069 -2.55 28.37 -24.21
CA MET A 1069 -3.18 27.92 -25.46
C MET A 1069 -2.28 28.23 -26.65
N GLN A 1070 -2.27 27.33 -27.64
CA GLN A 1070 -1.51 27.49 -28.88
C GLN A 1070 -1.95 28.76 -29.65
N ALA A 1071 -3.23 29.14 -29.54
CA ALA A 1071 -3.75 30.37 -30.13
C ALA A 1071 -3.18 31.66 -29.51
N ASN A 1072 -2.62 31.62 -28.29
CA ASN A 1072 -2.08 32.80 -27.61
C ASN A 1072 -0.61 33.06 -28.01
N THR A 1073 -0.44 33.51 -29.26
CA THR A 1073 0.86 33.82 -29.86
C THR A 1073 1.64 34.89 -29.07
N ALA A 1074 0.95 35.82 -28.40
CA ALA A 1074 1.59 36.85 -27.58
C ALA A 1074 2.30 36.26 -26.35
N ALA A 1075 1.67 35.30 -25.65
CA ALA A 1075 2.28 34.61 -24.51
C ALA A 1075 3.43 33.70 -24.96
N ILE A 1076 3.25 32.96 -26.05
CA ILE A 1076 4.30 32.10 -26.63
C ILE A 1076 5.56 32.93 -26.96
N ASN A 1077 5.39 34.06 -27.66
CA ASN A 1077 6.49 34.96 -28.00
C ASN A 1077 7.19 35.52 -26.74
N LEU A 1078 6.43 35.83 -25.69
CA LEU A 1078 6.98 36.26 -24.40
C LEU A 1078 7.85 35.16 -23.76
N TYR A 1079 7.34 33.93 -23.67
CA TYR A 1079 8.05 32.82 -23.03
C TYR A 1079 9.30 32.42 -23.81
N GLN A 1080 9.21 32.36 -25.14
CA GLN A 1080 10.37 32.13 -26.01
C GLN A 1080 11.42 33.24 -25.86
N LYS A 1081 11.00 34.52 -25.80
CA LYS A 1081 11.92 35.65 -25.54
C LYS A 1081 12.64 35.53 -24.19
N LEU A 1082 11.99 34.95 -23.18
CA LEU A 1082 12.57 34.69 -21.86
C LEU A 1082 13.36 33.38 -21.78
N GLY A 1083 13.50 32.67 -22.91
CA GLY A 1083 14.31 31.47 -23.04
C GLY A 1083 13.63 30.19 -22.55
N PHE A 1084 12.31 30.20 -22.37
CA PHE A 1084 11.55 28.96 -22.15
C PHE A 1084 11.58 28.10 -23.42
N ARG A 1085 11.64 26.79 -23.25
CA ARG A 1085 11.63 25.79 -24.32
C ARG A 1085 10.33 25.02 -24.30
N ASP A 1086 9.80 24.72 -25.47
CA ASP A 1086 8.67 23.81 -25.62
C ASP A 1086 9.11 22.41 -25.21
N VAL A 1087 8.33 21.75 -24.36
CA VAL A 1087 8.65 20.44 -23.81
C VAL A 1087 7.54 19.41 -24.00
N GLU A 1088 6.28 19.86 -24.11
CA GLU A 1088 5.12 18.97 -24.24
C GLU A 1088 3.87 19.78 -24.65
N GLY A 1089 2.83 19.11 -25.12
CA GLY A 1089 1.53 19.73 -25.44
C GLY A 1089 0.37 18.85 -25.00
N GLY A 1090 -0.85 19.39 -25.13
CA GLY A 1090 -2.07 18.64 -24.85
C GLY A 1090 -3.22 19.04 -25.78
N ALA A 1091 -4.06 18.07 -26.11
CA ALA A 1091 -5.25 18.24 -26.92
C ALA A 1091 -6.49 18.45 -26.04
N VAL A 1092 -7.32 19.43 -26.39
CA VAL A 1092 -8.59 19.70 -25.72
C VAL A 1092 -9.72 19.12 -26.55
N PHE A 1093 -10.45 18.15 -25.97
CA PHE A 1093 -11.55 17.48 -26.65
C PHE A 1093 -12.90 18.05 -26.21
N ARG A 1094 -13.85 18.16 -27.15
CA ARG A 1094 -15.22 18.57 -26.90
C ARG A 1094 -16.21 17.69 -27.67
N LYS A 1095 -17.34 17.39 -27.04
CA LYS A 1095 -18.48 16.69 -27.61
C LYS A 1095 -19.75 17.46 -27.27
N GLU A 1096 -20.50 17.80 -28.31
CA GLU A 1096 -21.82 18.44 -28.23
C GLU A 1096 -22.91 17.35 -28.33
N GLU A 1097 -24.15 17.71 -27.97
CA GLU A 1097 -25.29 16.79 -27.97
C GLU A 1097 -25.59 16.14 -29.33
#